data_AF-A0A2U2S4K1-F1
#
_entry.id   AF-A0A2U2S4K1-F1
#
_cell.length_a   1.000
_cell.length_b   1.000
_cell.length_c   1.000
_cell.angle_alpha   90.00
_cell.angle_beta   90.00
_cell.angle_gamma   90.00
#
_symmetry.space_group_name_H-M   'P 1'
#
loop_
_entity.id
_entity.type
_entity.pdbx_description
1 polymer ?
#
loop_
_entity_poly.entity_id
_entity_poly.type
_entity_poly.pdbx_seq_one_letter_code
_entity_poly.pdbx_strand_id
1 'polypeptide(L)'
;MFFSTWAERISEKRPLWIQHLKVPLFLLVITCLAYGVLLPQMGFYWDDWPWIWLQHIDDKAGMLQIDWPFRPLAGLVLWLFSLVGGENPLFWQWINLLLRWLSGYTAYLALVAIFPHQKEKAFWAALLFLLYPGYAHQFVAVNSSRHLLPYSLYFLSLWLMARSLAEREPNRAVWRLRAGALSLQALGMLTTEYFYGLELARPLILWLMVGRRFQGKHRLRNALRAAIPYLAVFTVIVLWRFAITQLPGYSNYPIIWSESAELLASQRFQGMLFEWLRQGYVSLVLAWLKILPRSLPQYWGPLKIFAWGALSVGGGVLIGAFLALQKQSDQASSAKPLMLLGAVWLALGGLPFLVTNLSVDLGFPANRLTLPMALGASVLCVGLFEGLPIKHGARIGIMALLSGLAIGTHFQNAVAFQRDWAYQRAFFEQLRWRVPYIQPGTLILSNAIAETHSSDNSLTAALNWLYFDRANGKHLPLLMFFLETRAATYFPAMERGIAVERRYGRFLFRGNTDQALVIFFEPPACLRVVQPDLDPDNPTLSREVRQAAHLSNLATITQEKLNQANQFPIQIRTEAQAWCYAYQKADLARQFGRWEEVIGWEKRAQKWDDSPNRADERLPFLQADSFLGNWSQAVKRTKEMITINATLRPLLCRVWSELAQQTRPSPEREAALKEVSLLLQCEP
;
A
#
# COMPACT_ATOMS: atom_id res chain seq x y z
N MET A 1 10.63 47.89 19.04
CA MET A 1 11.96 48.19 18.46
C MET A 1 13.15 47.49 19.15
N PHE A 2 13.00 46.95 20.37
CA PHE A 2 14.09 46.25 21.08
C PHE A 2 14.22 44.73 20.77
N PHE A 3 13.19 44.08 20.21
CA PHE A 3 13.26 42.66 19.82
C PHE A 3 13.84 42.42 18.42
N SER A 4 13.87 43.43 17.54
CA SER A 4 14.43 43.31 16.19
C SER A 4 15.96 43.29 16.19
N THR A 5 16.59 44.01 17.12
CA THR A 5 18.05 44.14 17.22
C THR A 5 18.72 42.92 17.87
N TRP A 6 18.00 42.16 18.70
CA TRP A 6 18.52 40.94 19.33
C TRP A 6 18.54 39.75 18.37
N ALA A 7 17.52 39.63 17.50
CA ALA A 7 17.45 38.57 16.48
C ALA A 7 18.47 38.78 15.34
N GLU A 8 18.77 40.03 14.98
CA GLU A 8 19.78 40.33 13.95
C GLU A 8 21.20 39.98 14.41
N ARG A 9 21.55 40.23 15.69
CA ARG A 9 22.86 39.88 16.27
C ARG A 9 23.13 38.38 16.40
N ILE A 10 22.10 37.54 16.47
CA ILE A 10 22.28 36.07 16.54
C ILE A 10 22.42 35.44 15.15
N SER A 11 22.02 36.14 14.07
CA SER A 11 22.12 35.61 12.71
C SER A 11 23.53 35.72 12.11
N GLU A 12 24.30 36.74 12.48
CA GLU A 12 25.66 37.00 11.96
C GLU A 12 26.75 36.06 12.53
N LYS A 13 26.49 35.36 13.64
CA LYS A 13 27.49 34.49 14.31
C LYS A 13 27.21 32.99 14.18
N ARG A 14 26.32 32.54 13.29
CA ARG A 14 26.14 31.10 13.07
C ARG A 14 27.12 30.60 12.02
N PRO A 15 27.98 29.61 12.32
CA PRO A 15 28.92 29.09 11.36
C PRO A 15 28.21 28.56 10.11
N LEU A 16 28.81 28.78 8.94
CA LEU A 16 28.23 28.53 7.60
C LEU A 16 27.60 27.13 7.46
N TRP A 17 28.19 26.11 8.09
CA TRP A 17 27.66 24.74 8.08
C TRP A 17 26.27 24.61 8.73
N ILE A 18 25.97 25.38 9.78
CA ILE A 18 24.64 25.40 10.43
C ILE A 18 23.61 26.03 9.48
N GLN A 19 23.99 27.00 8.64
CA GLN A 19 23.07 27.59 7.67
C GLN A 19 22.72 26.62 6.54
N HIS A 20 23.67 25.77 6.13
CA HIS A 20 23.45 24.74 5.12
C HIS A 20 22.59 23.56 5.62
N LEU A 21 22.51 23.33 6.93
CA LEU A 21 21.71 22.26 7.52
C LEU A 21 20.24 22.65 7.81
N LYS A 22 19.88 23.94 7.76
CA LYS A 22 18.52 24.41 8.11
C LYS A 22 17.43 23.76 7.27
N VAL A 23 17.55 23.82 5.94
CA VAL A 23 16.55 23.27 5.02
C VAL A 23 16.45 21.74 5.10
N PRO A 24 17.55 20.96 5.03
CA PRO A 24 17.44 19.50 5.13
C PRO A 24 16.86 19.06 6.48
N LEU A 25 17.23 19.69 7.59
CA LEU A 25 16.67 19.37 8.90
C LEU A 25 15.18 19.75 8.99
N PHE A 26 14.78 20.90 8.45
CA PHE A 26 13.38 21.29 8.41
C PHE A 26 12.53 20.32 7.59
N LEU A 27 12.99 19.94 6.39
CA LEU A 27 12.31 18.93 5.58
C LEU A 27 12.24 17.57 6.31
N LEU A 28 13.26 17.21 7.10
CA LEU A 28 13.24 15.99 7.91
C LEU A 28 12.14 16.05 8.98
N VAL A 29 12.05 17.17 9.71
CA VAL A 29 10.99 17.39 10.71
C VAL A 29 9.61 17.27 10.05
N ILE A 30 9.38 17.94 8.91
CA ILE A 30 8.11 17.83 8.18
C ILE A 30 7.84 16.40 7.71
N THR A 31 8.87 15.68 7.26
CA THR A 31 8.73 14.26 6.87
C THR A 31 8.30 13.41 8.08
N CYS A 32 8.92 13.59 9.24
CA CYS A 32 8.56 12.88 10.46
C CYS A 32 7.14 13.22 10.94
N LEU A 33 6.71 14.49 10.84
CA LEU A 33 5.35 14.90 11.21
C LEU A 33 4.29 14.29 10.26
N ALA A 34 4.56 14.25 8.96
CA ALA A 34 3.62 13.73 7.96
C ALA A 34 3.50 12.21 7.95
N TYR A 35 4.63 11.50 8.11
CA TYR A 35 4.71 10.06 7.85
C TYR A 35 5.26 9.25 9.03
N GLY A 36 5.91 9.89 10.01
CA GLY A 36 6.65 9.23 11.09
C GLY A 36 5.83 8.81 12.30
N VAL A 37 4.71 9.50 12.56
CA VAL A 37 3.96 9.42 13.84
C VAL A 37 3.50 7.99 14.19
N LEU A 38 3.08 7.21 13.19
CA LEU A 38 2.53 5.87 13.39
C LEU A 38 3.45 4.73 12.90
N LEU A 39 4.70 5.01 12.51
CA LEU A 39 5.61 4.00 11.94
C LEU A 39 5.79 2.73 12.80
N PRO A 40 5.90 2.79 14.14
CA PRO A 40 6.03 1.59 14.98
C PRO A 40 4.84 0.62 14.89
N GLN A 41 3.72 1.07 14.34
CA GLN A 41 2.48 0.31 14.22
C GLN A 41 2.19 -0.12 12.78
N MET A 42 3.17 0.03 11.89
CA MET A 42 3.09 -0.38 10.49
C MET A 42 3.74 -1.74 10.27
N GLY A 43 3.33 -2.42 9.21
CA GLY A 43 3.84 -3.73 8.83
C GLY A 43 4.23 -3.84 7.37
N PHE A 44 3.97 -5.01 6.79
CA PHE A 44 4.10 -5.27 5.36
C PHE A 44 2.74 -5.22 4.67
N TYR A 45 2.72 -4.67 3.47
CA TYR A 45 1.49 -4.49 2.70
C TYR A 45 1.72 -4.84 1.25
N TRP A 46 0.68 -5.33 0.59
CA TRP A 46 0.67 -5.50 -0.86
C TRP A 46 1.87 -6.30 -1.40
N ASP A 47 2.65 -5.72 -2.32
CA ASP A 47 3.84 -6.33 -2.92
C ASP A 47 5.02 -6.48 -1.93
N ASP A 48 4.97 -5.92 -0.72
CA ASP A 48 5.99 -6.19 0.30
C ASP A 48 6.00 -7.66 0.72
N TRP A 49 4.81 -8.27 0.87
CA TRP A 49 4.64 -9.65 1.29
C TRP A 49 5.36 -10.68 0.40
N PRO A 50 5.09 -10.75 -0.92
CA PRO A 50 5.77 -11.72 -1.79
C PRO A 50 7.28 -11.56 -1.78
N TRP A 51 7.79 -10.34 -1.64
CA TRP A 51 9.22 -10.09 -1.72
C TRP A 51 9.97 -10.42 -0.45
N ILE A 52 9.43 -10.05 0.71
CA ILE A 52 10.01 -10.46 1.99
C ILE A 52 9.90 -11.98 2.15
N TRP A 53 8.82 -12.59 1.66
CA TRP A 53 8.71 -14.06 1.65
C TRP A 53 9.73 -14.73 0.72
N LEU A 54 10.02 -14.16 -0.46
CA LEU A 54 11.10 -14.66 -1.32
C LEU A 54 12.46 -14.56 -0.64
N GLN A 55 12.73 -13.46 0.07
CA GLN A 55 13.91 -13.35 0.91
C GLN A 55 13.94 -14.41 2.02
N HIS A 56 12.80 -14.72 2.63
CA HIS A 56 12.74 -15.73 3.66
C HIS A 56 13.13 -17.12 3.12
N ILE A 57 12.63 -17.46 1.93
CA ILE A 57 12.88 -18.78 1.32
C ILE A 57 14.31 -18.92 0.76
N ASP A 58 14.85 -17.88 0.11
CA ASP A 58 16.14 -17.91 -0.61
C ASP A 58 17.26 -17.17 0.14
N ASP A 59 17.08 -16.94 1.43
CA ASP A 59 17.82 -15.93 2.19
C ASP A 59 17.76 -14.55 1.51
N LYS A 60 18.57 -13.61 2.03
CA LYS A 60 18.67 -12.24 1.49
C LYS A 60 18.88 -12.22 -0.03
N ALA A 61 19.58 -13.20 -0.59
CA ALA A 61 19.83 -13.32 -2.03
C ALA A 61 18.54 -13.45 -2.87
N GLY A 62 17.42 -13.92 -2.29
CA GLY A 62 16.10 -13.93 -2.94
C GLY A 62 15.68 -12.57 -3.47
N MET A 63 16.06 -11.48 -2.78
CA MET A 63 15.78 -10.11 -3.22
C MET A 63 16.40 -9.78 -4.58
N LEU A 64 17.56 -10.36 -4.92
CA LEU A 64 18.23 -10.11 -6.20
C LEU A 64 17.45 -10.66 -7.40
N GLN A 65 16.60 -11.66 -7.19
CA GLN A 65 15.78 -12.26 -8.25
C GLN A 65 14.57 -11.39 -8.59
N ILE A 66 14.18 -10.45 -7.71
CA ILE A 66 13.01 -9.60 -7.89
C ILE A 66 13.23 -8.68 -9.07
N ASP A 67 12.37 -8.83 -10.08
CA ASP A 67 12.38 -8.07 -11.32
C ASP A 67 13.72 -8.09 -12.07
N TRP A 68 14.67 -8.98 -11.75
CA TRP A 68 16.00 -9.00 -12.37
C TRP A 68 15.98 -8.94 -13.90
N PRO A 69 15.11 -9.70 -14.61
CA PRO A 69 15.04 -9.62 -16.07
C PRO A 69 14.61 -8.25 -16.58
N PHE A 70 13.91 -7.46 -15.76
CA PHE A 70 13.22 -6.24 -16.17
C PHE A 70 13.85 -4.95 -15.64
N ARG A 71 14.39 -5.04 -14.43
CA ARG A 71 14.88 -3.96 -13.58
C ARG A 71 16.09 -4.50 -12.81
N PRO A 72 17.25 -4.68 -13.47
CA PRO A 72 18.39 -5.42 -12.94
C PRO A 72 18.94 -4.82 -11.63
N LEU A 73 18.69 -3.53 -11.38
CA LEU A 73 19.09 -2.89 -10.14
C LEU A 73 17.98 -2.80 -9.08
N ALA A 74 16.71 -3.11 -9.39
CA ALA A 74 15.64 -3.09 -8.40
C ALA A 74 15.90 -4.11 -7.29
N GLY A 75 16.17 -5.37 -7.65
CA GLY A 75 16.53 -6.41 -6.70
C GLY A 75 17.79 -6.09 -5.91
N LEU A 76 18.78 -5.41 -6.52
CA LEU A 76 19.99 -4.96 -5.82
C LEU A 76 19.67 -3.93 -4.72
N VAL A 77 18.80 -2.96 -4.99
CA VAL A 77 18.36 -1.98 -3.98
C VAL A 77 17.70 -2.68 -2.80
N LEU A 78 16.80 -3.63 -3.08
CA LEU A 78 16.11 -4.39 -2.04
C LEU A 78 17.08 -5.26 -1.24
N TRP A 79 18.01 -5.93 -1.93
CA TRP A 79 19.04 -6.75 -1.33
C TRP A 79 19.91 -5.94 -0.37
N LEU A 80 20.42 -4.77 -0.79
CA LEU A 80 21.25 -3.90 0.05
C LEU A 80 20.55 -3.50 1.35
N PHE A 81 19.26 -3.15 1.28
CA PHE A 81 18.49 -2.82 2.48
C PHE A 81 18.19 -4.06 3.34
N SER A 82 17.96 -5.22 2.72
CA SER A 82 17.78 -6.49 3.45
C SER A 82 19.02 -6.95 4.22
N LEU A 83 20.23 -6.57 3.79
CA LEU A 83 21.48 -6.90 4.50
C LEU A 83 21.45 -6.41 5.94
N VAL A 84 20.88 -5.24 6.17
CA VAL A 84 20.75 -4.64 7.50
C VAL A 84 19.37 -4.93 8.10
N GLY A 85 18.31 -4.79 7.32
CA GLY A 85 16.94 -4.84 7.80
C GLY A 85 16.33 -6.21 7.98
N GLY A 86 16.85 -7.21 7.26
CA GLY A 86 16.26 -8.53 7.20
C GLY A 86 14.75 -8.45 6.93
N GLU A 87 14.00 -9.14 7.77
CA GLU A 87 12.54 -9.30 7.69
C GLU A 87 11.80 -8.35 8.66
N ASN A 88 12.50 -7.36 9.24
CA ASN A 88 11.93 -6.45 10.22
C ASN A 88 11.09 -5.35 9.54
N PRO A 89 9.76 -5.30 9.74
CA PRO A 89 8.91 -4.31 9.07
C PRO A 89 9.24 -2.87 9.49
N LEU A 90 9.51 -2.62 10.78
CA LEU A 90 9.81 -1.28 11.28
C LEU A 90 11.07 -0.69 10.62
N PHE A 91 12.08 -1.53 10.37
CA PHE A 91 13.29 -1.09 9.68
C PHE A 91 12.99 -0.64 8.24
N TRP A 92 12.21 -1.41 7.49
CA TRP A 92 11.80 -1.04 6.13
C TRP A 92 11.00 0.26 6.11
N GLN A 93 10.10 0.44 7.08
CA GLN A 93 9.32 1.67 7.25
C GLN A 93 10.22 2.89 7.52
N TRP A 94 11.27 2.74 8.34
CA TRP A 94 12.27 3.77 8.57
C TRP A 94 13.10 4.09 7.33
N ILE A 95 13.58 3.09 6.60
CA ILE A 95 14.28 3.31 5.34
C ILE A 95 13.41 4.10 4.37
N ASN A 96 12.14 3.70 4.21
CA ASN A 96 11.27 4.36 3.26
C ASN A 96 10.93 5.79 3.67
N LEU A 97 10.87 6.08 4.99
CA LEU A 97 10.79 7.46 5.51
C LEU A 97 12.04 8.27 5.13
N LEU A 98 13.23 7.70 5.33
CA LEU A 98 14.50 8.35 4.98
C LEU A 98 14.60 8.60 3.47
N LEU A 99 14.16 7.66 2.64
CA LEU A 99 14.10 7.83 1.19
C LEU A 99 13.08 8.90 0.77
N ARG A 100 11.95 9.02 1.47
CA ARG A 100 10.98 10.09 1.25
C ARG A 100 11.61 11.45 1.53
N TRP A 101 12.27 11.60 2.68
CA TRP A 101 13.03 12.81 3.02
C TRP A 101 14.13 13.10 1.99
N LEU A 102 14.94 12.10 1.64
CA LEU A 102 16.04 12.21 0.69
C LEU A 102 15.55 12.67 -0.69
N SER A 103 14.41 12.15 -1.15
CA SER A 103 13.81 12.57 -2.41
C SER A 103 13.39 14.04 -2.39
N GLY A 104 12.77 14.52 -1.30
CA GLY A 104 12.39 15.92 -1.13
C GLY A 104 13.61 16.85 -1.04
N TYR A 105 14.66 16.43 -0.32
CA TYR A 105 15.89 17.19 -0.18
C TYR A 105 16.67 17.27 -1.48
N THR A 106 16.84 16.15 -2.20
CA THR A 106 17.53 16.15 -3.50
C THR A 106 16.74 16.92 -4.55
N ALA A 107 15.40 16.90 -4.52
CA ALA A 107 14.55 17.76 -5.35
C ALA A 107 14.80 19.25 -5.07
N TYR A 108 14.89 19.64 -3.79
CA TYR A 108 15.27 21.00 -3.40
C TYR A 108 16.64 21.41 -3.96
N LEU A 109 17.65 20.54 -3.83
CA LEU A 109 19.00 20.80 -4.37
C LEU A 109 18.95 21.02 -5.89
N ALA A 110 18.26 20.13 -6.62
CA ALA A 110 18.10 20.24 -8.07
C ALA A 110 17.42 21.57 -8.45
N LEU A 111 16.30 21.91 -7.80
CA LEU A 111 15.55 23.14 -8.08
C LEU A 111 16.34 24.40 -7.78
N VAL A 112 17.11 24.46 -6.68
CA VAL A 112 17.97 25.61 -6.37
C VAL A 112 19.11 25.74 -7.39
N ALA A 113 19.67 24.63 -7.86
CA ALA A 113 20.70 24.67 -8.90
C ALA A 113 20.12 25.12 -10.26
N ILE A 114 18.89 24.67 -10.58
CA ILE A 114 18.18 25.06 -11.79
C ILE A 114 17.67 26.50 -11.70
N PHE A 115 17.28 27.02 -10.53
CA PHE A 115 16.73 28.38 -10.33
C PHE A 115 17.45 29.13 -9.18
N PRO A 116 18.71 29.55 -9.36
CA PRO A 116 19.52 30.12 -8.28
C PRO A 116 19.01 31.47 -7.74
N HIS A 117 18.16 32.17 -8.50
CA HIS A 117 17.55 33.45 -8.13
C HIS A 117 16.15 33.31 -7.52
N GLN A 118 15.61 32.08 -7.46
CA GLN A 118 14.27 31.76 -6.99
C GLN A 118 14.31 30.63 -5.94
N LYS A 119 15.12 30.82 -4.88
CA LYS A 119 15.43 29.79 -3.88
C LYS A 119 14.25 29.53 -2.95
N GLU A 120 13.49 30.56 -2.61
CA GLU A 120 12.27 30.43 -1.81
C GLU A 120 11.24 29.58 -2.57
N LYS A 121 11.00 29.89 -3.85
CA LYS A 121 10.08 29.12 -4.70
C LYS A 121 10.56 27.69 -4.93
N ALA A 122 11.87 27.48 -5.08
CA ALA A 122 12.45 26.14 -5.14
C ALA A 122 12.18 25.35 -3.85
N PHE A 123 12.27 26.00 -2.69
CA PHE A 123 11.90 25.39 -1.41
C PHE A 123 10.41 25.07 -1.33
N TRP A 124 9.54 26.00 -1.72
CA TRP A 124 8.08 25.77 -1.74
C TRP A 124 7.71 24.58 -2.62
N ALA A 125 8.30 24.48 -3.82
CA ALA A 125 8.03 23.38 -4.74
C ALA A 125 8.53 22.03 -4.18
N ALA A 126 9.71 22.01 -3.54
CA ALA A 126 10.21 20.80 -2.88
C ALA A 126 9.36 20.38 -1.67
N LEU A 127 8.86 21.35 -0.89
CA LEU A 127 7.96 21.10 0.23
C LEU A 127 6.62 20.52 -0.24
N LEU A 128 6.02 21.10 -1.29
CA LEU A 128 4.78 20.57 -1.87
C LEU A 128 4.99 19.20 -2.52
N PHE A 129 6.16 18.94 -3.10
CA PHE A 129 6.52 17.63 -3.63
C PHE A 129 6.62 16.58 -2.50
N LEU A 130 7.31 16.93 -1.41
CA LEU A 130 7.44 16.08 -0.22
C LEU A 130 6.08 15.74 0.39
N LEU A 131 5.15 16.69 0.38
CA LEU A 131 3.80 16.55 0.93
C LEU A 131 2.74 16.17 -0.11
N TYR A 132 3.14 15.84 -1.33
CA TYR A 132 2.22 15.62 -2.43
C TYR A 132 1.13 14.57 -2.07
N PRO A 133 -0.15 14.97 -2.01
CA PRO A 133 -1.24 14.15 -1.47
C PRO A 133 -1.72 13.03 -2.42
N GLY A 134 -1.33 13.09 -3.70
CA GLY A 134 -1.72 12.08 -4.69
C GLY A 134 -1.03 10.72 -4.46
N TYR A 135 0.07 10.67 -3.70
CA TYR A 135 0.85 9.46 -3.46
C TYR A 135 0.58 8.89 -2.06
N ALA A 136 -0.01 7.69 -1.99
CA ALA A 136 -0.38 7.02 -0.73
C ALA A 136 0.47 5.79 -0.38
N HIS A 137 1.43 5.39 -1.22
CA HIS A 137 2.24 4.17 -1.03
C HIS A 137 3.40 4.31 -0.02
N GLN A 138 3.46 5.39 0.77
CA GLN A 138 4.54 5.60 1.75
C GLN A 138 4.75 4.40 2.69
N PHE A 139 3.68 3.68 3.06
CA PHE A 139 3.77 2.57 3.99
C PHE A 139 3.94 1.20 3.31
N VAL A 140 3.84 1.11 1.99
CA VAL A 140 4.23 -0.09 1.22
C VAL A 140 5.75 -0.08 1.06
N ALA A 141 6.47 -0.23 2.17
CA ALA A 141 7.83 0.29 2.33
C ALA A 141 8.88 -0.42 1.48
N VAL A 142 8.76 -1.74 1.30
CA VAL A 142 9.70 -2.54 0.51
C VAL A 142 9.52 -2.16 -0.96
N ASN A 143 8.30 -2.21 -1.48
CA ASN A 143 7.97 -1.82 -2.84
C ASN A 143 8.17 -0.33 -3.15
N SER A 144 7.97 0.57 -2.19
CA SER A 144 8.20 1.99 -2.41
C SER A 144 9.67 2.36 -2.42
N SER A 145 10.53 1.62 -1.70
CA SER A 145 11.96 1.91 -1.63
C SER A 145 12.64 1.87 -3.01
N ARG A 146 12.25 0.92 -3.86
CA ARG A 146 12.71 0.80 -5.27
C ARG A 146 12.19 1.91 -6.20
N HIS A 147 11.30 2.79 -5.72
CA HIS A 147 10.82 3.95 -6.46
C HIS A 147 11.36 5.26 -5.88
N LEU A 148 11.40 5.41 -4.55
CA LEU A 148 11.88 6.65 -3.92
C LEU A 148 13.39 6.84 -4.03
N LEU A 149 14.18 5.76 -3.95
CA LEU A 149 15.63 5.84 -4.16
C LEU A 149 15.97 6.32 -5.58
N PRO A 150 15.52 5.66 -6.67
CA PRO A 150 15.84 6.15 -8.02
C PRO A 150 15.28 7.54 -8.32
N TYR A 151 14.18 7.96 -7.69
CA TYR A 151 13.72 9.35 -7.81
C TYR A 151 14.74 10.33 -7.20
N SER A 152 15.32 9.98 -6.05
CA SER A 152 16.41 10.74 -5.43
C SER A 152 17.65 10.77 -6.32
N LEU A 153 17.99 9.66 -6.97
CA LEU A 153 19.11 9.59 -7.92
C LEU A 153 18.86 10.48 -9.16
N TYR A 154 17.63 10.53 -9.66
CA TYR A 154 17.22 11.45 -10.74
C TYR A 154 17.47 12.91 -10.35
N PHE A 155 17.01 13.32 -9.16
CA PHE A 155 17.23 14.68 -8.68
C PHE A 155 18.71 15.01 -8.45
N LEU A 156 19.46 14.08 -7.87
CA LEU A 156 20.89 14.27 -7.65
C LEU A 156 21.65 14.33 -9.00
N SER A 157 21.22 13.55 -9.99
CA SER A 157 21.71 13.64 -11.37
C SER A 157 21.45 15.03 -11.97
N LEU A 158 20.25 15.59 -11.80
CA LEU A 158 19.93 16.95 -12.24
C LEU A 158 20.78 18.00 -11.51
N TRP A 159 20.98 17.85 -10.21
CA TRP A 159 21.83 18.74 -9.42
C TRP A 159 23.28 18.73 -9.91
N LEU A 160 23.88 17.54 -10.10
CA LEU A 160 25.24 17.40 -10.62
C LEU A 160 25.36 17.97 -12.05
N MET A 161 24.38 17.70 -12.90
CA MET A 161 24.28 18.28 -14.25
C MET A 161 24.30 19.81 -14.16
N ALA A 162 23.41 20.39 -13.35
CA ALA A 162 23.29 21.82 -13.17
C ALA A 162 24.57 22.47 -12.58
N ARG A 163 25.22 21.82 -11.61
CA ARG A 163 26.51 22.25 -11.05
C ARG A 163 27.62 22.23 -12.09
N SER A 164 27.69 21.19 -12.93
CA SER A 164 28.71 21.08 -13.97
C SER A 164 28.64 22.21 -15.02
N LEU A 165 27.45 22.78 -15.24
CA LEU A 165 27.21 23.92 -16.13
C LEU A 165 27.44 25.28 -15.46
N ALA A 166 27.40 25.33 -14.12
CA ALA A 166 27.66 26.55 -13.37
C ALA A 166 29.15 26.93 -13.41
N GLU A 167 30.05 25.96 -13.55
CA GLU A 167 31.47 26.21 -13.76
C GLU A 167 31.73 26.90 -15.12
N ARG A 168 32.75 27.76 -15.16
CA ARG A 168 33.11 28.54 -16.36
C ARG A 168 34.10 27.81 -17.25
N GLU A 169 35.08 27.14 -16.65
CA GLU A 169 36.15 26.44 -17.35
C GLU A 169 36.06 24.93 -17.16
N PRO A 170 36.24 24.12 -18.22
CA PRO A 170 36.26 22.67 -18.11
C PRO A 170 37.52 22.23 -17.35
N ASN A 171 37.35 21.72 -16.14
CA ASN A 171 38.43 21.14 -15.33
C ASN A 171 38.09 19.71 -14.91
N ARG A 172 39.02 19.04 -14.20
CA ARG A 172 38.80 17.67 -13.69
C ARG A 172 37.54 17.54 -12.82
N ALA A 173 37.17 18.57 -12.07
CA ALA A 173 35.96 18.56 -11.24
C ALA A 173 34.69 18.58 -12.09
N VAL A 174 34.63 19.39 -13.15
CA VAL A 174 33.49 19.41 -14.10
C VAL A 174 33.29 18.04 -14.74
N TRP A 175 34.36 17.36 -15.15
CA TRP A 175 34.27 16.01 -15.70
C TRP A 175 33.76 14.99 -14.69
N ARG A 176 34.20 15.06 -13.43
CA ARG A 176 33.66 14.22 -12.35
C ARG A 176 32.18 14.46 -12.10
N LEU A 177 31.73 15.72 -12.10
CA LEU A 177 30.31 16.07 -11.94
C LEU A 177 29.46 15.53 -13.11
N ARG A 178 29.94 15.66 -14.36
CA ARG A 178 29.25 15.12 -15.53
C ARG A 178 29.17 13.59 -15.49
N ALA A 179 30.28 12.93 -15.20
CA ALA A 179 30.33 11.49 -15.04
C ALA A 179 29.35 11.03 -13.94
N GLY A 180 29.38 11.67 -12.78
CA GLY A 180 28.44 11.38 -11.69
C GLY A 180 26.98 11.59 -12.11
N ALA A 181 26.67 12.68 -12.84
CA ALA A 181 25.31 12.93 -13.32
C ALA A 181 24.81 11.83 -14.27
N LEU A 182 25.66 11.37 -15.19
CA LEU A 182 25.33 10.29 -16.14
C LEU A 182 25.22 8.93 -15.43
N SER A 183 26.13 8.62 -14.49
CA SER A 183 26.05 7.39 -13.71
C SER A 183 24.77 7.32 -12.87
N LEU A 184 24.41 8.41 -12.18
CA LEU A 184 23.17 8.46 -11.40
C LEU A 184 21.91 8.37 -12.27
N GLN A 185 21.93 8.97 -13.47
CA GLN A 185 20.86 8.80 -14.46
C GLN A 185 20.71 7.32 -14.84
N ALA A 186 21.81 6.67 -15.22
CA ALA A 186 21.80 5.27 -15.62
C ALA A 186 21.33 4.35 -14.48
N LEU A 187 21.85 4.56 -13.26
CA LEU A 187 21.43 3.79 -12.08
C LEU A 187 19.94 3.95 -11.79
N GLY A 188 19.42 5.18 -11.84
CA GLY A 188 17.99 5.44 -11.66
C GLY A 188 17.14 4.70 -12.69
N MET A 189 17.52 4.81 -13.97
CA MET A 189 16.77 4.21 -15.07
C MET A 189 16.84 2.67 -15.12
N LEU A 190 17.95 2.07 -14.68
CA LEU A 190 18.09 0.61 -14.57
C LEU A 190 17.37 0.02 -13.34
N THR A 191 16.94 0.89 -12.41
CA THR A 191 16.15 0.48 -11.23
C THR A 191 14.66 0.50 -11.52
N THR A 192 14.14 1.52 -12.23
CA THR A 192 12.70 1.63 -12.51
C THR A 192 12.42 2.49 -13.74
N GLU A 193 11.41 2.10 -14.51
CA GLU A 193 10.91 2.82 -15.70
C GLU A 193 10.01 4.01 -15.37
N TYR A 194 9.56 4.13 -14.11
CA TYR A 194 8.61 5.16 -13.66
C TYR A 194 9.02 6.59 -14.04
N PHE A 195 10.32 6.87 -14.11
CA PHE A 195 10.85 8.21 -14.33
C PHE A 195 11.40 8.43 -15.75
N TYR A 196 11.24 7.47 -16.67
CA TYR A 196 11.78 7.58 -18.03
C TYR A 196 11.27 8.84 -18.73
N GLY A 197 9.99 9.15 -18.59
CA GLY A 197 9.43 10.38 -19.18
C GLY A 197 10.12 11.65 -18.66
N LEU A 198 10.49 11.71 -17.38
CA LEU A 198 11.14 12.89 -16.80
C LEU A 198 12.54 13.15 -17.38
N GLU A 199 13.24 12.11 -17.86
CA GLU A 199 14.54 12.25 -18.52
C GLU A 199 14.46 13.10 -19.80
N LEU A 200 13.31 13.07 -20.49
CA LEU A 200 13.04 13.89 -21.68
C LEU A 200 12.88 15.39 -21.35
N ALA A 201 12.78 15.77 -20.08
CA ALA A 201 12.75 17.19 -19.68
C ALA A 201 14.15 17.83 -19.64
N ARG A 202 15.23 17.04 -19.63
CA ARG A 202 16.62 17.56 -19.54
C ARG A 202 16.98 18.57 -20.62
N PRO A 203 16.64 18.38 -21.92
CA PRO A 203 16.93 19.38 -22.94
C PRO A 203 16.32 20.75 -22.63
N LEU A 204 15.10 20.79 -22.08
CA LEU A 204 14.46 22.04 -21.64
C LEU A 204 15.18 22.66 -20.45
N ILE A 205 15.54 21.86 -19.44
CA ILE A 205 16.31 22.33 -18.27
C ILE A 205 17.63 22.96 -18.73
N LEU A 206 18.36 22.27 -19.60
CA LEU A 206 19.62 22.74 -20.16
C LEU A 206 19.43 24.02 -21.00
N TRP A 207 18.36 24.08 -21.80
CA TRP A 207 17.99 25.29 -22.55
C TRP A 207 17.72 26.50 -21.65
N LEU A 208 17.04 26.30 -20.52
CA LEU A 208 16.80 27.35 -19.51
C LEU A 208 18.10 27.80 -18.85
N MET A 209 19.00 26.87 -18.53
CA MET A 209 20.26 27.18 -17.84
C MET A 209 21.30 27.85 -18.75
N VAL A 210 21.49 27.32 -19.96
CA VAL A 210 22.42 27.86 -20.98
C VAL A 210 21.99 29.24 -21.45
N GLY A 211 20.67 29.50 -21.47
CA GLY A 211 20.08 30.80 -21.81
C GLY A 211 20.52 31.98 -20.93
N ARG A 212 21.14 31.71 -19.78
CA ARG A 212 21.75 32.74 -18.93
C ARG A 212 23.03 33.33 -19.50
N ARG A 213 23.73 32.56 -20.35
CA ARG A 213 25.04 32.92 -20.91
C ARG A 213 24.97 33.16 -22.42
N PHE A 214 24.12 32.40 -23.12
CA PHE A 214 24.06 32.41 -24.57
C PHE A 214 22.65 32.76 -25.05
N GLN A 215 22.58 33.49 -26.16
CA GLN A 215 21.33 33.87 -26.84
C GLN A 215 21.27 33.29 -28.26
N GLY A 216 20.07 33.29 -28.86
CA GLY A 216 19.87 32.90 -30.26
C GLY A 216 20.40 31.51 -30.63
N LYS A 217 21.04 31.38 -31.81
CA LYS A 217 21.58 30.12 -32.33
C LYS A 217 22.62 29.48 -31.40
N HIS A 218 23.42 30.28 -30.71
CA HIS A 218 24.43 29.78 -29.76
C HIS A 218 23.79 29.12 -28.54
N ARG A 219 22.64 29.62 -28.07
CA ARG A 219 21.87 28.97 -27.01
C ARG A 219 21.43 27.58 -27.42
N LEU A 220 20.89 27.43 -28.63
CA LEU A 220 20.41 26.15 -29.16
C LEU A 220 21.52 25.14 -29.31
N ARG A 221 22.61 25.54 -29.97
CA ARG A 221 23.77 24.66 -30.17
C ARG A 221 24.35 24.16 -28.84
N ASN A 222 24.50 25.04 -27.85
CA ASN A 222 25.06 24.65 -26.55
C ASN A 222 24.09 23.81 -25.71
N ALA A 223 22.78 24.12 -25.74
CA ALA A 223 21.78 23.32 -25.04
C ALA A 223 21.69 21.90 -25.61
N LEU A 224 21.64 21.76 -26.94
CA LEU A 224 21.62 20.46 -27.61
C LEU A 224 22.89 19.66 -27.34
N ARG A 225 24.08 20.28 -27.47
CA ARG A 225 25.36 19.63 -27.16
C ARG A 225 25.43 19.13 -25.72
N ALA A 226 24.95 19.92 -24.76
CA ALA A 226 24.90 19.51 -23.37
C ALA A 226 23.88 18.37 -23.13
N ALA A 227 22.82 18.30 -23.94
CA ALA A 227 21.77 17.29 -23.82
C ALA A 227 22.17 15.92 -24.40
N ILE A 228 23.00 15.89 -25.45
CA ILE A 228 23.38 14.66 -26.18
C ILE A 228 23.81 13.52 -25.25
N PRO A 229 24.74 13.71 -24.28
CA PRO A 229 25.17 12.60 -23.43
C PRO A 229 24.03 11.98 -22.61
N TYR A 230 23.13 12.82 -22.09
CA TYR A 230 21.99 12.36 -21.29
C TYR A 230 20.92 11.68 -22.14
N LEU A 231 20.68 12.19 -23.36
CA LEU A 231 19.77 11.55 -24.32
C LEU A 231 20.34 10.24 -24.83
N ALA A 232 21.66 10.13 -25.03
CA ALA A 232 22.30 8.89 -25.43
C ALA A 232 22.13 7.79 -24.37
N VAL A 233 22.37 8.09 -23.08
CA VAL A 233 22.10 7.15 -21.98
C VAL A 233 20.62 6.75 -21.94
N PHE A 234 19.72 7.73 -22.06
CA PHE A 234 18.28 7.46 -22.11
C PHE A 234 17.92 6.50 -23.26
N THR A 235 18.36 6.81 -24.48
CA THR A 235 18.06 6.01 -25.67
C THR A 235 18.63 4.60 -25.55
N VAL A 236 19.87 4.43 -25.11
CA VAL A 236 20.49 3.11 -24.94
C VAL A 236 19.68 2.26 -23.96
N ILE A 237 19.29 2.80 -22.80
CA ILE A 237 18.54 2.04 -21.79
C ILE A 237 17.11 1.74 -22.27
N VAL A 238 16.43 2.69 -22.92
CA VAL A 238 15.08 2.46 -23.46
C VAL A 238 15.09 1.40 -24.56
N LEU A 239 16.06 1.44 -25.48
CA LEU A 239 16.20 0.43 -26.54
C LEU A 239 16.53 -0.95 -25.96
N TRP A 240 17.45 -1.01 -25.00
CA TRP A 240 17.75 -2.25 -24.27
C TRP A 240 16.51 -2.81 -23.58
N ARG A 241 15.73 -1.96 -22.89
CA ARG A 241 14.51 -2.36 -22.20
C ARG A 241 13.46 -2.90 -23.19
N PHE A 242 13.27 -2.20 -24.30
CA PHE A 242 12.37 -2.62 -25.37
C PHE A 242 12.79 -3.99 -25.95
N ALA A 243 14.08 -4.19 -26.23
CA ALA A 243 14.59 -5.47 -26.74
C ALA A 243 14.30 -6.63 -25.77
N ILE A 244 14.46 -6.42 -24.46
CA ILE A 244 14.14 -7.44 -23.44
C ILE A 244 12.65 -7.80 -23.43
N THR A 245 11.77 -6.81 -23.57
CA THR A 245 10.31 -7.07 -23.55
C THR A 245 9.81 -7.89 -24.73
N GLN A 246 10.59 -8.00 -25.82
CA GLN A 246 10.24 -8.77 -27.01
C GLN A 246 10.69 -10.25 -26.94
N LEU A 247 11.40 -10.66 -25.89
CA LEU A 247 11.88 -12.02 -25.77
C LEU A 247 10.73 -13.04 -25.52
N PRO A 248 10.80 -14.28 -26.03
CA PRO A 248 9.74 -15.28 -25.83
C PRO A 248 9.56 -15.70 -24.37
N GLY A 249 8.31 -15.73 -23.88
CA GLY A 249 7.99 -16.07 -22.48
C GLY A 249 8.02 -14.88 -21.51
N TYR A 250 8.13 -13.65 -22.03
CA TYR A 250 8.21 -12.42 -21.24
C TYR A 250 6.84 -11.74 -21.18
N SER A 251 6.10 -11.94 -20.09
CA SER A 251 4.84 -11.23 -19.83
C SER A 251 5.06 -10.08 -18.83
N ASN A 252 5.25 -8.87 -19.32
CA ASN A 252 4.97 -7.65 -18.57
C ASN A 252 3.69 -7.01 -19.11
N TYR A 253 3.28 -5.85 -18.59
CA TYR A 253 2.13 -5.12 -19.12
C TYR A 253 2.20 -5.01 -20.66
N PRO A 254 1.12 -5.32 -21.38
CA PRO A 254 1.10 -5.27 -22.84
C PRO A 254 1.44 -3.85 -23.30
N ILE A 255 2.39 -3.74 -24.24
CA ILE A 255 2.71 -2.46 -24.89
C ILE A 255 1.67 -2.29 -26.00
N ILE A 256 0.70 -1.41 -25.78
CA ILE A 256 -0.53 -1.25 -26.59
C ILE A 256 -0.23 -0.95 -28.07
N TRP A 257 0.98 -0.50 -28.39
CA TRP A 257 1.38 -0.18 -29.77
C TRP A 257 1.22 -1.37 -30.75
N SER A 258 0.99 -2.60 -30.28
CA SER A 258 0.93 -3.79 -31.13
C SER A 258 -0.38 -4.60 -31.16
N GLU A 259 -1.39 -4.37 -30.30
CA GLU A 259 -2.43 -5.42 -30.09
C GLU A 259 -3.90 -5.07 -30.40
N SER A 260 -4.28 -3.79 -30.55
CA SER A 260 -5.66 -3.49 -31.00
C SER A 260 -5.65 -3.23 -32.51
N ALA A 261 -6.08 -4.18 -33.33
CA ALA A 261 -6.19 -4.00 -34.79
C ALA A 261 -7.49 -3.27 -35.21
N GLU A 262 -8.47 -3.12 -34.30
CA GLU A 262 -9.86 -2.81 -34.67
C GLU A 262 -10.25 -1.31 -34.62
N LEU A 263 -9.49 -0.45 -33.93
CA LEU A 263 -9.82 0.99 -33.85
C LEU A 263 -9.19 1.79 -35.00
N LEU A 264 -9.90 2.78 -35.56
CA LEU A 264 -9.30 3.76 -36.48
C LEU A 264 -8.18 4.54 -35.78
N ALA A 265 -7.10 4.85 -36.51
CA ALA A 265 -5.92 5.55 -35.95
C ALA A 265 -6.27 6.88 -35.25
N SER A 266 -7.29 7.59 -35.74
CA SER A 266 -7.81 8.83 -35.15
C SER A 266 -8.46 8.62 -33.78
N GLN A 267 -9.24 7.55 -33.60
CA GLN A 267 -9.89 7.21 -32.33
C GLN A 267 -8.88 6.80 -31.26
N ARG A 268 -7.80 6.09 -31.64
CA ARG A 268 -6.70 5.74 -30.74
C ARG A 268 -5.96 6.98 -30.25
N PHE A 269 -5.62 7.90 -31.17
CA PHE A 269 -4.95 9.14 -30.81
C PHE A 269 -5.81 10.01 -29.89
N GLN A 270 -7.12 10.13 -30.16
CA GLN A 270 -8.05 10.85 -29.29
C GLN A 270 -8.13 10.22 -27.89
N GLY A 271 -8.23 8.89 -27.79
CA GLY A 271 -8.24 8.19 -26.51
C GLY A 271 -6.95 8.39 -25.72
N MET A 272 -5.79 8.29 -26.38
CA MET A 272 -4.49 8.54 -25.74
C MET A 272 -4.33 9.99 -25.29
N LEU A 273 -4.77 10.95 -26.11
CA LEU A 273 -4.73 12.38 -25.75
C LEU A 273 -5.64 12.66 -24.55
N PHE A 274 -6.86 12.12 -24.55
CA PHE A 274 -7.79 12.24 -23.43
C PHE A 274 -7.21 11.65 -22.15
N GLU A 275 -6.68 10.43 -22.22
CA GLU A 275 -6.05 9.78 -21.06
C GLU A 275 -4.85 10.59 -20.57
N TRP A 276 -3.99 11.07 -21.47
CA TRP A 276 -2.85 11.92 -21.10
C TRP A 276 -3.28 13.21 -20.37
N LEU A 277 -4.31 13.89 -20.87
CA LEU A 277 -4.89 15.06 -20.21
C LEU A 277 -5.53 14.71 -18.86
N ARG A 278 -6.23 13.56 -18.79
CA ARG A 278 -6.85 13.05 -17.57
C ARG A 278 -5.80 12.78 -16.49
N GLN A 279 -4.68 12.12 -16.83
CA GLN A 279 -3.59 11.85 -15.88
C GLN A 279 -2.97 13.15 -15.32
N GLY A 280 -2.80 14.17 -16.18
CA GLY A 280 -2.37 15.51 -15.77
C GLY A 280 -3.38 16.18 -14.82
N TYR A 281 -4.68 16.11 -15.15
CA TYR A 281 -5.75 16.65 -14.31
C TYR A 281 -5.87 15.94 -12.95
N VAL A 282 -5.79 14.61 -12.93
CA VAL A 282 -5.77 13.80 -11.70
C VAL A 282 -4.58 14.20 -10.83
N SER A 283 -3.40 14.30 -11.42
CA SER A 283 -2.16 14.56 -10.68
C SER A 283 -2.00 16.01 -10.23
N LEU A 284 -2.59 16.97 -10.94
CA LEU A 284 -2.53 18.39 -10.58
C LEU A 284 -3.72 18.83 -9.73
N VAL A 285 -4.95 18.54 -10.15
CA VAL A 285 -6.15 19.10 -9.52
C VAL A 285 -6.70 18.16 -8.47
N LEU A 286 -7.06 16.93 -8.86
CA LEU A 286 -7.73 16.00 -7.95
C LEU A 286 -6.82 15.61 -6.77
N ALA A 287 -5.51 15.47 -7.00
CA ALA A 287 -4.55 15.19 -5.95
C ALA A 287 -4.61 16.26 -4.85
N TRP A 288 -4.53 17.55 -5.20
CA TRP A 288 -4.60 18.62 -4.20
C TRP A 288 -5.98 18.79 -3.59
N LEU A 289 -7.07 18.45 -4.29
CA LEU A 289 -8.41 18.40 -3.69
C LEU A 289 -8.55 17.33 -2.60
N LYS A 290 -7.71 16.29 -2.59
CA LYS A 290 -7.70 15.24 -1.56
C LYS A 290 -7.35 15.78 -0.16
N ILE A 291 -6.72 16.96 -0.06
CA ILE A 291 -6.42 17.59 1.23
C ILE A 291 -7.66 18.11 1.95
N LEU A 292 -8.78 18.26 1.22
CA LEU A 292 -10.06 18.67 1.77
C LEU A 292 -10.80 17.41 2.22
N PRO A 293 -10.87 17.11 3.53
CA PRO A 293 -11.55 15.92 4.00
C PRO A 293 -13.04 16.04 3.66
N ARG A 294 -13.56 15.14 2.81
CA ARG A 294 -15.01 15.05 2.55
C ARG A 294 -15.77 14.64 3.82
N SER A 295 -15.17 13.74 4.59
CA SER A 295 -15.61 13.31 5.91
C SER A 295 -14.43 12.68 6.64
N LEU A 296 -14.29 12.93 7.94
CA LEU A 296 -13.41 12.10 8.76
C LEU A 296 -14.02 10.71 8.89
N PRO A 297 -13.21 9.63 8.91
CA PRO A 297 -13.78 8.30 8.94
C PRO A 297 -14.53 8.03 10.26
N GLN A 298 -15.72 7.43 10.17
CA GLN A 298 -16.63 7.24 11.31
C GLN A 298 -16.03 6.40 12.46
N TYR A 299 -15.09 5.51 12.14
CA TYR A 299 -14.39 4.66 13.11
C TYR A 299 -13.28 5.37 13.88
N TRP A 300 -13.11 6.69 13.70
CA TRP A 300 -12.10 7.46 14.43
C TRP A 300 -12.59 7.81 15.84
N GLY A 301 -11.82 7.39 16.84
CA GLY A 301 -11.97 7.92 18.19
C GLY A 301 -11.49 9.38 18.31
N PRO A 302 -11.87 10.08 19.41
CA PRO A 302 -11.57 11.50 19.62
C PRO A 302 -10.06 11.81 19.56
N LEU A 303 -9.21 10.90 20.02
CA LEU A 303 -7.76 11.05 19.96
C LEU A 303 -7.23 11.14 18.52
N LYS A 304 -7.77 10.34 17.58
CA LYS A 304 -7.34 10.37 16.17
C LYS A 304 -7.79 11.65 15.48
N ILE A 305 -9.01 12.12 15.79
CA ILE A 305 -9.53 13.40 15.31
C ILE A 305 -8.67 14.55 15.84
N PHE A 306 -8.36 14.55 17.13
CA PHE A 306 -7.48 15.54 17.74
C PHE A 306 -6.08 15.51 17.12
N ALA A 307 -5.47 14.34 16.98
CA ALA A 307 -4.15 14.20 16.38
C ALA A 307 -4.11 14.71 14.93
N TRP A 308 -5.14 14.41 14.13
CA TRP A 308 -5.26 14.94 12.77
C TRP A 308 -5.35 16.47 12.76
N GLY A 309 -6.18 17.06 13.62
CA GLY A 309 -6.31 18.51 13.75
C GLY A 309 -5.01 19.17 14.22
N ALA A 310 -4.39 18.61 15.25
CA ALA A 310 -3.14 19.08 15.83
C ALA A 310 -1.97 19.01 14.84
N LEU A 311 -1.85 17.91 14.08
CA LEU A 311 -0.82 17.78 13.04
C LEU A 311 -1.08 18.73 11.87
N SER A 312 -2.34 18.94 11.48
CA SER A 312 -2.69 19.84 10.38
C SER A 312 -2.41 21.29 10.74
N VAL A 313 -2.93 21.76 11.88
CA VAL A 313 -2.76 23.14 12.36
C VAL A 313 -1.33 23.37 12.80
N GLY A 314 -0.77 22.49 13.64
CA GLY A 314 0.59 22.61 14.15
C GLY A 314 1.64 22.53 13.04
N GLY A 315 1.47 21.61 12.09
CA GLY A 315 2.32 21.51 10.90
C GLY A 315 2.24 22.76 10.01
N GLY A 316 1.02 23.27 9.78
CA GLY A 316 0.81 24.52 9.05
C GLY A 316 1.44 25.73 9.73
N VAL A 317 1.26 25.90 11.04
CA VAL A 317 1.87 26.97 11.84
C VAL A 317 3.39 26.87 11.80
N LEU A 318 3.96 25.68 11.96
CA LEU A 318 5.41 25.45 11.88
C LEU A 318 5.97 25.86 10.51
N ILE A 319 5.30 25.48 9.42
CA ILE A 319 5.68 25.84 8.05
C ILE A 319 5.54 27.34 7.83
N GLY A 320 4.41 27.95 8.21
CA GLY A 320 4.18 29.38 8.08
C GLY A 320 5.22 30.20 8.85
N ALA A 321 5.53 29.80 10.08
CA ALA A 321 6.56 30.42 10.89
C ALA A 321 7.95 30.28 10.25
N PHE A 322 8.31 29.09 9.77
CA PHE A 322 9.58 28.88 9.07
C PHE A 322 9.71 29.78 7.84
N LEU A 323 8.67 29.83 7.00
CA LEU A 323 8.64 30.67 5.80
C LEU A 323 8.69 32.16 6.12
N ALA A 324 7.96 32.62 7.14
CA ALA A 324 7.97 34.04 7.55
C ALA A 324 9.31 34.47 8.14
N LEU A 325 10.01 33.58 8.85
CA LEU A 325 11.33 33.85 9.44
C LEU A 325 12.47 33.73 8.42
N GLN A 326 12.24 33.03 7.31
CA GLN A 326 13.23 32.88 6.25
C GLN A 326 13.25 34.16 5.39
N LYS A 327 14.09 35.14 5.77
CA LYS A 327 14.42 36.29 4.92
C LYS A 327 15.25 35.85 3.71
N GLN A 328 14.68 35.11 2.76
CA GLN A 328 15.24 34.93 1.42
C GLN A 328 14.48 35.85 0.49
N SER A 329 15.08 36.99 0.11
CA SER A 329 14.53 37.78 -0.98
C SER A 329 14.91 37.10 -2.29
N ASP A 330 13.97 36.35 -2.86
CA ASP A 330 14.06 35.99 -4.27
C ASP A 330 14.19 37.27 -5.10
N GLN A 331 15.08 37.26 -6.10
CA GLN A 331 15.16 38.39 -7.02
C GLN A 331 13.92 38.40 -7.90
N ALA A 332 13.42 39.59 -8.24
CA ALA A 332 12.29 39.75 -9.15
C ALA A 332 12.55 38.96 -10.43
N SER A 333 11.82 37.86 -10.61
CA SER A 333 12.02 36.91 -11.69
C SER A 333 10.68 36.38 -12.17
N SER A 334 10.57 36.16 -13.47
CA SER A 334 9.34 35.68 -14.09
C SER A 334 8.98 34.29 -13.55
N ALA A 335 7.69 34.06 -13.28
CA ALA A 335 7.15 32.74 -12.95
C ALA A 335 7.05 31.80 -14.18
N LYS A 336 7.12 32.34 -15.40
CA LYS A 336 6.96 31.57 -16.65
C LYS A 336 7.89 30.36 -16.77
N PRO A 337 9.21 30.43 -16.42
CA PRO A 337 10.09 29.27 -16.47
C PRO A 337 9.69 28.15 -15.49
N LEU A 338 9.16 28.49 -14.31
CA LEU A 338 8.65 27.52 -13.35
C LEU A 338 7.39 26.85 -13.89
N MET A 339 6.44 27.65 -14.41
CA MET A 339 5.21 27.12 -15.02
C MET A 339 5.51 26.20 -16.19
N LEU A 340 6.39 26.61 -17.11
CA LEU A 340 6.77 25.82 -18.28
C LEU A 340 7.43 24.50 -17.87
N LEU A 341 8.41 24.55 -16.96
CA LEU A 341 9.11 23.33 -16.54
C LEU A 341 8.20 22.40 -15.73
N GLY A 342 7.35 22.95 -14.85
CA GLY A 342 6.36 22.19 -14.11
C GLY A 342 5.35 21.50 -15.02
N ALA A 343 4.82 22.22 -16.02
CA ALA A 343 3.92 21.65 -17.02
C ALA A 343 4.59 20.53 -17.84
N VAL A 344 5.85 20.73 -18.25
CA VAL A 344 6.60 19.71 -19.01
C VAL A 344 6.90 18.47 -18.15
N TRP A 345 7.31 18.63 -16.89
CA TRP A 345 7.50 17.49 -15.99
C TRP A 345 6.19 16.76 -15.70
N LEU A 346 5.08 17.47 -15.51
CA LEU A 346 3.76 16.88 -15.31
C LEU A 346 3.34 16.07 -16.54
N ALA A 347 3.46 16.67 -17.72
CA ALA A 347 3.10 16.07 -18.99
C ALA A 347 3.95 14.83 -19.33
N LEU A 348 5.25 14.90 -19.09
CA LEU A 348 6.17 13.80 -19.40
C LEU A 348 6.13 12.68 -18.34
N GLY A 349 5.83 13.00 -17.07
CA GLY A 349 5.82 12.02 -15.98
C GLY A 349 4.82 10.87 -16.17
N GLY A 350 3.70 11.11 -16.87
CA GLY A 350 2.69 10.09 -17.17
C GLY A 350 3.01 9.17 -18.35
N LEU A 351 4.04 9.49 -19.17
CA LEU A 351 4.30 8.78 -20.43
C LEU A 351 4.49 7.26 -20.27
N PRO A 352 5.25 6.74 -19.29
CA PRO A 352 5.41 5.29 -19.14
C PRO A 352 4.07 4.55 -18.92
N PHE A 353 3.11 5.20 -18.25
CA PHE A 353 1.81 4.61 -17.92
C PHE A 353 0.85 4.67 -19.10
N LEU A 354 0.91 5.75 -19.87
CA LEU A 354 0.16 5.86 -21.12
C LEU A 354 0.53 4.75 -22.12
N VAL A 355 1.82 4.39 -22.21
CA VAL A 355 2.31 3.34 -23.13
C VAL A 355 1.90 1.92 -22.68
N THR A 356 1.64 1.73 -21.38
CA THR A 356 1.35 0.43 -20.75
C THR A 356 -0.11 0.25 -20.35
N ASN A 357 -1.00 1.16 -20.79
CA ASN A 357 -2.43 1.20 -20.46
C ASN A 357 -2.75 1.27 -18.97
N LEU A 358 -1.83 1.81 -18.17
CA LEU A 358 -2.02 1.94 -16.75
C LEU A 358 -2.76 3.25 -16.44
N SER A 359 -4.00 3.13 -16.00
CA SER A 359 -4.82 4.27 -15.61
C SER A 359 -4.30 4.90 -14.31
N VAL A 360 -3.91 6.17 -14.37
CA VAL A 360 -3.55 6.95 -13.19
C VAL A 360 -4.82 7.34 -12.43
N ASP A 361 -4.89 7.01 -11.14
CA ASP A 361 -6.02 7.32 -10.27
C ASP A 361 -5.50 7.67 -8.86
N LEU A 362 -6.36 8.14 -7.96
CA LEU A 362 -6.04 8.41 -6.55
C LEU A 362 -6.44 7.26 -5.60
N GLY A 363 -7.19 6.27 -6.10
CA GLY A 363 -7.48 5.02 -5.39
C GLY A 363 -6.26 4.12 -5.22
N PHE A 364 -6.21 3.33 -4.16
CA PHE A 364 -5.19 2.30 -3.98
C PHE A 364 -5.51 1.09 -4.87
N PRO A 365 -4.52 0.47 -5.57
CA PRO A 365 -3.09 0.80 -5.61
C PRO A 365 -2.67 1.72 -6.77
N ALA A 366 -3.61 2.21 -7.59
CA ALA A 366 -3.32 3.02 -8.78
C ALA A 366 -2.63 4.36 -8.46
N ASN A 367 -2.82 4.90 -7.25
CA ASN A 367 -2.22 6.15 -6.82
C ASN A 367 -0.67 6.17 -6.78
N ARG A 368 -0.01 5.00 -6.78
CA ARG A 368 1.45 4.92 -6.99
C ARG A 368 1.90 5.57 -8.30
N LEU A 369 1.03 5.57 -9.31
CA LEU A 369 1.33 6.08 -10.66
C LEU A 369 1.36 7.62 -10.69
N THR A 370 0.89 8.30 -9.64
CA THR A 370 1.00 9.77 -9.53
C THR A 370 2.41 10.24 -9.16
N LEU A 371 3.25 9.35 -8.64
CA LEU A 371 4.58 9.72 -8.10
C LEU A 371 5.49 10.43 -9.12
N PRO A 372 5.64 9.96 -10.39
CA PRO A 372 6.47 10.67 -11.37
C PRO A 372 5.96 12.06 -11.73
N MET A 373 4.66 12.29 -11.62
CA MET A 373 4.02 13.58 -11.91
C MET A 373 4.06 14.55 -10.73
N ALA A 374 4.30 14.06 -9.51
CA ALA A 374 4.28 14.85 -8.28
C ALA A 374 5.16 16.11 -8.35
N LEU A 375 6.40 16.00 -8.84
CA LEU A 375 7.29 17.16 -8.96
C LEU A 375 6.74 18.20 -9.94
N GLY A 376 6.28 17.76 -11.10
CA GLY A 376 5.72 18.63 -12.12
C GLY A 376 4.49 19.37 -11.60
N ALA A 377 3.58 18.65 -10.93
CA ALA A 377 2.42 19.22 -10.26
C ALA A 377 2.82 20.27 -9.22
N SER A 378 3.76 19.95 -8.32
CA SER A 378 4.20 20.87 -7.26
C SER A 378 4.89 22.13 -7.80
N VAL A 379 5.77 22.00 -8.79
CA VAL A 379 6.46 23.14 -9.42
C VAL A 379 5.49 24.01 -10.21
N LEU A 380 4.53 23.39 -10.92
CA LEU A 380 3.49 24.11 -11.64
C LEU A 380 2.57 24.86 -10.68
N CYS A 381 2.15 24.24 -9.57
CA CYS A 381 1.37 24.90 -8.53
C CYS A 381 2.08 26.15 -7.98
N VAL A 382 3.36 26.05 -7.64
CA VAL A 382 4.14 27.22 -7.18
C VAL A 382 4.25 28.29 -8.27
N GLY A 383 4.52 27.90 -9.51
CA GLY A 383 4.58 28.83 -10.65
C GLY A 383 3.26 29.57 -10.88
N LEU A 384 2.12 28.87 -10.76
CA LEU A 384 0.78 29.45 -10.88
C LEU A 384 0.49 30.42 -9.71
N PHE A 385 0.79 30.03 -8.47
CA PHE A 385 0.61 30.89 -7.29
C PHE A 385 1.46 32.15 -7.34
N GLU A 386 2.68 32.05 -7.87
CA GLU A 386 3.56 33.21 -8.07
C GLU A 386 3.05 34.18 -9.14
N GLY A 387 2.29 33.68 -10.12
CA GLY A 387 1.62 34.48 -11.12
C GLY A 387 0.41 35.26 -10.60
N LEU A 388 -0.14 34.92 -9.42
CA LEU A 388 -1.29 35.61 -8.83
C LEU A 388 -0.87 36.94 -8.17
N PRO A 389 -1.67 38.02 -8.34
CA PRO A 389 -1.39 39.34 -7.77
C PRO A 389 -1.76 39.42 -6.27
N ILE A 390 -1.21 38.52 -5.47
CA ILE A 390 -1.45 38.41 -4.02
C ILE A 390 -0.20 38.78 -3.21
N LYS A 391 -0.39 39.38 -2.04
CA LYS A 391 0.70 39.81 -1.13
C LYS A 391 1.50 38.60 -0.64
N HIS A 392 2.81 38.78 -0.44
CA HIS A 392 3.72 37.70 -0.01
C HIS A 392 3.28 37.00 1.28
N GLY A 393 2.84 37.75 2.31
CA GLY A 393 2.30 37.15 3.53
C GLY A 393 1.06 36.28 3.33
N ALA A 394 0.19 36.63 2.36
CA ALA A 394 -0.96 35.79 2.00
C ALA A 394 -0.52 34.51 1.27
N ARG A 395 0.53 34.58 0.43
CA ARG A 395 1.13 33.39 -0.19
C ARG A 395 1.68 32.43 0.86
N ILE A 396 2.40 32.94 1.87
CA ILE A 396 2.87 32.13 3.00
C ILE A 396 1.68 31.48 3.72
N GLY A 397 0.61 32.25 4.01
CA GLY A 397 -0.58 31.72 4.65
C GLY A 397 -1.25 30.58 3.87
N ILE A 398 -1.39 30.74 2.55
CA ILE A 398 -1.93 29.69 1.67
C ILE A 398 -1.00 28.47 1.65
N MET A 399 0.31 28.66 1.52
CA MET A 399 1.28 27.56 1.53
C MET A 399 1.29 26.79 2.85
N ALA A 400 1.18 27.51 3.96
CA ALA A 400 1.06 26.94 5.31
C ALA A 400 -0.22 26.11 5.46
N LEU A 401 -1.37 26.65 5.02
CA LEU A 401 -2.64 25.95 5.05
C LEU A 401 -2.63 24.68 4.19
N LEU A 402 -2.21 24.80 2.92
CA LEU A 402 -2.12 23.67 1.98
C LEU A 402 -1.21 22.56 2.51
N SER A 403 -0.02 22.95 3.01
CA SER A 403 0.95 21.99 3.54
C SER A 403 0.47 21.36 4.85
N GLY A 404 -0.16 22.13 5.74
CA GLY A 404 -0.76 21.63 6.97
C GLY A 404 -1.85 20.60 6.71
N LEU A 405 -2.80 20.89 5.82
CA LEU A 405 -3.84 19.93 5.43
C LEU A 405 -3.27 18.69 4.74
N ALA A 406 -2.20 18.84 3.95
CA ALA A 406 -1.50 17.71 3.35
C ALA A 406 -0.84 16.80 4.42
N ILE A 407 -0.24 17.36 5.48
CA ILE A 407 0.26 16.60 6.64
C ILE A 407 -0.89 15.81 7.28
N GLY A 408 -2.03 16.43 7.52
CA GLY A 408 -3.23 15.76 8.04
C GLY A 408 -3.71 14.62 7.13
N THR A 409 -3.67 14.81 5.81
CA THR A 409 -4.04 13.79 4.83
C THR A 409 -3.12 12.58 4.86
N HIS A 410 -1.81 12.80 5.02
CA HIS A 410 -0.84 11.70 5.19
C HIS A 410 -0.99 10.99 6.53
N PHE A 411 -1.37 11.70 7.60
CA PHE A 411 -1.77 11.07 8.85
C PHE A 411 -3.03 10.22 8.70
N GLN A 412 -4.04 10.68 7.96
CA GLN A 412 -5.23 9.89 7.66
C GLN A 412 -4.86 8.61 6.89
N ASN A 413 -3.96 8.71 5.91
CA ASN A 413 -3.43 7.56 5.20
C ASN A 413 -2.70 6.60 6.17
N ALA A 414 -1.87 7.12 7.07
CA ALA A 414 -1.18 6.33 8.08
C ALA A 414 -2.15 5.56 8.99
N VAL A 415 -3.26 6.18 9.40
CA VAL A 415 -4.30 5.51 10.20
C VAL A 415 -4.95 4.36 9.42
N ALA A 416 -5.15 4.50 8.11
CA ALA A 416 -5.69 3.42 7.27
C ALA A 416 -4.73 2.21 7.23
N PHE A 417 -3.43 2.43 7.02
CA PHE A 417 -2.41 1.38 7.03
C PHE A 417 -2.19 0.76 8.42
N GLN A 418 -2.26 1.55 9.49
CA GLN A 418 -2.23 1.04 10.88
C GLN A 418 -3.37 0.05 11.13
N ARG A 419 -4.59 0.41 10.71
CA ARG A 419 -5.78 -0.44 10.89
C ARG A 419 -5.68 -1.70 10.05
N ASP A 420 -5.28 -1.59 8.79
CA ASP A 420 -5.04 -2.73 7.91
C ASP A 420 -4.03 -3.70 8.53
N TRP A 421 -2.91 -3.20 9.08
CA TRP A 421 -1.96 -4.06 9.78
C TRP A 421 -2.59 -4.76 10.99
N ALA A 422 -3.41 -4.06 11.77
CA ALA A 422 -4.15 -4.69 12.87
C ALA A 422 -5.10 -5.80 12.37
N TYR A 423 -5.78 -5.59 11.25
CA TYR A 423 -6.66 -6.60 10.64
C TYR A 423 -5.89 -7.78 10.07
N GLN A 424 -4.75 -7.56 9.39
CA GLN A 424 -3.90 -8.66 8.93
C GLN A 424 -3.35 -9.48 10.10
N ARG A 425 -2.92 -8.84 11.19
CA ARG A 425 -2.51 -9.56 12.41
C ARG A 425 -3.65 -10.39 12.99
N ALA A 426 -4.83 -9.79 13.16
CA ALA A 426 -6.00 -10.49 13.67
C ALA A 426 -6.42 -11.66 12.75
N PHE A 427 -6.34 -11.49 11.43
CA PHE A 427 -6.60 -12.53 10.45
C PHE A 427 -5.67 -13.73 10.65
N PHE A 428 -4.35 -13.52 10.62
CA PHE A 428 -3.39 -14.62 10.73
C PHE A 428 -3.35 -15.25 12.12
N GLU A 429 -3.57 -14.49 13.19
CA GLU A 429 -3.70 -15.02 14.54
C GLU A 429 -4.90 -15.95 14.66
N GLN A 430 -6.08 -15.48 14.24
CA GLN A 430 -7.30 -16.28 14.32
C GLN A 430 -7.24 -17.50 13.40
N LEU A 431 -6.69 -17.33 12.19
CA LEU A 431 -6.48 -18.44 11.27
C LEU A 431 -5.57 -19.50 11.90
N ARG A 432 -4.46 -19.10 12.55
CA ARG A 432 -3.57 -20.03 13.25
C ARG A 432 -4.28 -20.77 14.39
N TRP A 433 -5.12 -20.09 15.16
CA TRP A 433 -5.84 -20.72 16.26
C TRP A 433 -6.88 -21.73 15.78
N ARG A 434 -7.57 -21.40 14.68
CA ARG A 434 -8.66 -22.17 14.10
C ARG A 434 -8.21 -23.31 13.20
N VAL A 435 -7.08 -23.13 12.52
CA VAL A 435 -6.49 -24.06 11.56
C VAL A 435 -5.03 -24.30 11.98
N PRO A 436 -4.77 -25.20 12.96
CA PRO A 436 -3.41 -25.43 13.47
C PRO A 436 -2.46 -25.97 12.40
N TYR A 437 -2.97 -26.86 11.56
CA TYR A 437 -2.32 -27.37 10.36
C TYR A 437 -3.32 -27.47 9.22
N ILE A 438 -2.82 -27.28 8.01
CA ILE A 438 -3.58 -27.37 6.76
C ILE A 438 -2.80 -28.21 5.75
N GLN A 439 -3.49 -29.10 5.06
CA GLN A 439 -2.87 -29.97 4.06
C GLN A 439 -2.31 -29.14 2.88
N PRO A 440 -1.12 -29.44 2.34
CA PRO A 440 -0.63 -28.87 1.08
C PRO A 440 -1.58 -29.17 -0.09
N GLY A 441 -1.61 -28.30 -1.10
CA GLY A 441 -2.54 -28.37 -2.23
C GLY A 441 -3.92 -27.75 -1.95
N THR A 442 -4.11 -27.15 -0.77
CA THR A 442 -5.39 -26.57 -0.37
C THR A 442 -5.59 -25.19 -0.97
N LEU A 443 -6.76 -25.00 -1.59
CA LEU A 443 -7.23 -23.71 -2.10
C LEU A 443 -8.00 -22.96 -1.02
N ILE A 444 -7.52 -21.79 -0.59
CA ILE A 444 -8.25 -20.92 0.33
C ILE A 444 -9.14 -19.97 -0.46
N LEU A 445 -10.44 -20.06 -0.23
CA LEU A 445 -11.43 -19.14 -0.77
C LEU A 445 -11.91 -18.21 0.34
N SER A 446 -11.85 -16.90 0.11
CA SER A 446 -12.22 -15.89 1.10
C SER A 446 -13.05 -14.80 0.47
N ASN A 447 -13.83 -14.09 1.29
CA ASN A 447 -14.25 -12.74 0.92
C ASN A 447 -13.03 -11.82 0.80
N ALA A 448 -13.17 -10.74 0.03
CA ALA A 448 -12.24 -9.63 0.08
C ALA A 448 -12.23 -9.07 1.50
N ILE A 449 -11.06 -9.11 2.15
CA ILE A 449 -10.90 -8.57 3.50
C ILE A 449 -11.14 -7.07 3.42
N ALA A 450 -12.16 -6.57 4.12
CA ALA A 450 -12.53 -5.17 4.06
C ALA A 450 -11.33 -4.29 4.47
N GLU A 451 -11.12 -3.21 3.71
CA GLU A 451 -10.17 -2.14 4.06
C GLU A 451 -8.70 -2.56 4.16
N THR A 452 -8.33 -3.70 3.56
CA THR A 452 -6.91 -4.08 3.40
C THR A 452 -6.29 -3.45 2.16
N HIS A 453 -5.01 -3.08 2.26
CA HIS A 453 -4.15 -2.67 1.15
C HIS A 453 -3.40 -3.88 0.56
N SER A 454 -3.82 -5.11 0.84
CA SER A 454 -3.24 -6.34 0.32
C SER A 454 -4.22 -7.09 -0.57
N SER A 455 -3.72 -7.69 -1.65
CA SER A 455 -4.55 -8.55 -2.51
C SER A 455 -4.51 -10.00 -2.02
N ASP A 456 -5.41 -10.83 -2.55
CA ASP A 456 -5.36 -12.30 -2.42
C ASP A 456 -3.98 -12.87 -2.81
N ASN A 457 -3.41 -12.33 -3.89
CA ASN A 457 -2.08 -12.66 -4.37
C ASN A 457 -0.99 -12.27 -3.35
N SER A 458 -1.11 -11.09 -2.72
CA SER A 458 -0.17 -10.65 -1.69
C SER A 458 -0.22 -11.55 -0.46
N LEU A 459 -1.43 -11.84 0.04
CA LEU A 459 -1.65 -12.64 1.24
C LEU A 459 -1.34 -14.12 1.03
N THR A 460 -1.35 -14.62 -0.21
CA THR A 460 -0.88 -15.97 -0.53
C THR A 460 0.56 -16.19 -0.05
N ALA A 461 1.46 -15.21 -0.21
CA ALA A 461 2.83 -15.33 0.28
C ALA A 461 2.89 -15.42 1.82
N ALA A 462 2.18 -14.53 2.51
CA ALA A 462 2.09 -14.52 3.97
C ALA A 462 1.47 -15.81 4.52
N LEU A 463 0.45 -16.35 3.85
CA LEU A 463 -0.19 -17.61 4.20
C LEU A 463 0.75 -18.81 4.06
N ASN A 464 1.52 -18.86 2.96
CA ASN A 464 2.50 -19.93 2.78
C ASN A 464 3.64 -19.81 3.79
N TRP A 465 4.11 -18.61 4.11
CA TRP A 465 5.07 -18.42 5.20
C TRP A 465 4.52 -18.90 6.54
N LEU A 466 3.25 -18.59 6.84
CA LEU A 466 2.60 -19.02 8.08
C LEU A 466 2.67 -20.55 8.23
N TYR A 467 2.30 -21.32 7.20
CA TYR A 467 2.17 -22.79 7.31
C TYR A 467 3.39 -23.59 6.84
N PHE A 468 4.16 -23.06 5.89
CA PHE A 468 5.19 -23.77 5.13
C PHE A 468 6.48 -22.93 5.04
N ASP A 469 7.27 -22.93 6.12
CA ASP A 469 8.53 -22.16 6.29
C ASP A 469 9.64 -22.53 5.28
N ARG A 470 9.51 -23.67 4.60
CA ARG A 470 10.46 -24.12 3.57
C ARG A 470 9.73 -24.54 2.32
N ALA A 471 10.13 -23.98 1.18
CA ALA A 471 9.63 -24.41 -0.11
C ALA A 471 10.31 -25.73 -0.52
N ASN A 472 9.53 -26.80 -0.71
CA ASN A 472 10.00 -28.02 -1.35
C ASN A 472 9.95 -27.84 -2.88
N GLY A 473 11.02 -27.27 -3.44
CA GLY A 473 11.15 -27.05 -4.88
C GLY A 473 10.26 -25.91 -5.40
N LYS A 474 9.62 -26.11 -6.55
CA LYS A 474 8.79 -25.10 -7.25
C LYS A 474 7.29 -25.23 -6.96
N HIS A 475 6.90 -26.07 -6.00
CA HIS A 475 5.49 -26.25 -5.65
C HIS A 475 5.03 -25.15 -4.68
N LEU A 476 3.85 -24.57 -4.93
CA LEU A 476 3.19 -23.65 -4.00
C LEU A 476 2.17 -24.44 -3.17
N PRO A 477 2.36 -24.61 -1.84
CA PRO A 477 1.46 -25.39 -1.01
C PRO A 477 0.04 -24.85 -0.90
N LEU A 478 -0.13 -23.53 -0.76
CA LEU A 478 -1.43 -22.90 -0.60
C LEU A 478 -1.63 -21.79 -1.63
N LEU A 479 -2.87 -21.63 -2.07
CA LEU A 479 -3.27 -20.51 -2.91
C LEU A 479 -4.51 -19.85 -2.30
N MET A 480 -4.48 -18.53 -2.16
CA MET A 480 -5.63 -17.78 -1.66
C MET A 480 -6.27 -16.98 -2.78
N PHE A 481 -7.59 -17.12 -2.93
CA PHE A 481 -8.42 -16.30 -3.83
C PHE A 481 -9.49 -15.55 -3.05
N PHE A 482 -9.65 -14.28 -3.43
CA PHE A 482 -10.88 -13.54 -3.10
C PHE A 482 -11.95 -13.90 -4.13
N LEU A 483 -13.10 -14.39 -3.65
CA LEU A 483 -14.21 -14.84 -4.49
C LEU A 483 -14.67 -13.72 -5.43
N GLU A 484 -14.79 -12.49 -4.92
CA GLU A 484 -15.24 -11.32 -5.67
C GLU A 484 -14.30 -10.95 -6.82
N THR A 485 -13.00 -11.26 -6.70
CA THR A 485 -11.98 -10.92 -7.70
C THR A 485 -11.72 -12.06 -8.69
N ARG A 486 -11.83 -13.32 -8.26
CA ARG A 486 -11.32 -14.48 -9.02
C ARG A 486 -12.40 -15.41 -9.53
N ALA A 487 -13.61 -15.38 -8.97
CA ALA A 487 -14.66 -16.33 -9.30
C ALA A 487 -14.96 -16.37 -10.80
N ALA A 488 -15.19 -15.22 -11.42
CA ALA A 488 -15.50 -15.15 -12.85
C ALA A 488 -14.39 -15.69 -13.77
N THR A 489 -13.13 -15.72 -13.31
CA THR A 489 -11.99 -16.18 -14.11
C THR A 489 -11.69 -17.66 -13.92
N TYR A 490 -11.83 -18.17 -12.68
CA TYR A 490 -11.39 -19.52 -12.33
C TYR A 490 -12.55 -20.49 -12.05
N PHE A 491 -13.76 -19.98 -11.77
CA PHE A 491 -14.93 -20.79 -11.41
C PHE A 491 -16.13 -20.40 -12.30
N PRO A 492 -16.20 -20.91 -13.55
CA PRO A 492 -17.35 -20.71 -14.42
C PRO A 492 -18.67 -21.17 -13.78
N ALA A 493 -18.59 -22.25 -12.98
CA ALA A 493 -19.59 -22.71 -12.04
C ALA A 493 -18.92 -22.96 -10.68
N MET A 494 -19.59 -22.63 -9.57
CA MET A 494 -19.09 -22.88 -8.21
C MET A 494 -19.31 -24.35 -7.83
N GLU A 495 -18.54 -25.26 -8.43
CA GLU A 495 -18.71 -26.71 -8.28
C GLU A 495 -17.46 -27.40 -7.74
N ARG A 496 -17.66 -28.60 -7.18
CA ARG A 496 -16.59 -29.50 -6.72
C ARG A 496 -15.86 -30.14 -7.91
N GLY A 497 -14.63 -30.61 -7.69
CA GLY A 497 -13.81 -31.28 -8.72
C GLY A 497 -13.14 -30.39 -9.77
N ILE A 498 -13.26 -29.07 -9.69
CA ILE A 498 -12.63 -28.15 -10.66
C ILE A 498 -11.13 -28.05 -10.35
N ALA A 499 -10.29 -28.46 -11.30
CA ALA A 499 -8.85 -28.33 -11.20
C ALA A 499 -8.41 -26.87 -11.28
N VAL A 500 -7.51 -26.46 -10.38
CA VAL A 500 -6.95 -25.12 -10.32
C VAL A 500 -5.43 -25.20 -10.42
N GLU A 501 -4.89 -24.65 -11.50
CA GLU A 501 -3.46 -24.44 -11.68
C GLU A 501 -3.18 -22.94 -11.79
N ARG A 502 -2.24 -22.42 -10.98
CA ARG A 502 -1.84 -21.02 -11.06
C ARG A 502 -0.35 -20.86 -10.79
N ARG A 503 0.32 -20.13 -11.68
CA ARG A 503 1.70 -19.70 -11.49
C ARG A 503 1.74 -18.51 -10.52
N TYR A 504 2.61 -18.61 -9.53
CA TYR A 504 2.90 -17.56 -8.56
C TYR A 504 4.41 -17.25 -8.60
N GLY A 505 4.79 -16.30 -9.45
CA GLY A 505 6.20 -16.08 -9.77
C GLY A 505 6.85 -17.36 -10.30
N ARG A 506 7.86 -17.87 -9.60
CA ARG A 506 8.54 -19.14 -9.94
C ARG A 506 7.84 -20.39 -9.42
N PHE A 507 6.86 -20.24 -8.53
CA PHE A 507 6.13 -21.35 -7.93
C PHE A 507 4.88 -21.69 -8.75
N LEU A 508 4.43 -22.94 -8.65
CA LEU A 508 3.23 -23.44 -9.29
C LEU A 508 2.32 -24.07 -8.25
N PHE A 509 1.11 -23.53 -8.11
CA PHE A 509 0.04 -24.17 -7.36
C PHE A 509 -0.68 -25.16 -8.26
N ARG A 510 -0.98 -26.34 -7.72
CA ARG A 510 -1.86 -27.35 -8.31
C ARG A 510 -2.77 -27.87 -7.20
N GLY A 511 -4.07 -27.68 -7.38
CA GLY A 511 -5.09 -28.16 -6.46
C GLY A 511 -6.43 -28.29 -7.18
N ASN A 512 -7.50 -28.48 -6.42
CA ASN A 512 -8.86 -28.54 -6.96
C ASN A 512 -9.87 -27.99 -5.94
N THR A 513 -11.11 -27.80 -6.37
CA THR A 513 -12.19 -27.35 -5.48
C THR A 513 -12.71 -28.43 -4.52
N ASP A 514 -12.29 -29.70 -4.65
CA ASP A 514 -12.56 -30.73 -3.63
C ASP A 514 -11.70 -30.53 -2.38
N GLN A 515 -10.55 -29.89 -2.54
CA GLN A 515 -9.63 -29.52 -1.48
C GLN A 515 -9.62 -28.00 -1.26
N ALA A 516 -10.81 -27.37 -1.31
CA ALA A 516 -10.96 -25.97 -0.96
C ALA A 516 -11.30 -25.80 0.52
N LEU A 517 -10.79 -24.75 1.16
CA LEU A 517 -11.22 -24.30 2.48
C LEU A 517 -11.80 -22.89 2.32
N VAL A 518 -13.08 -22.73 2.63
CA VAL A 518 -13.75 -21.43 2.53
C VAL A 518 -13.70 -20.76 3.90
N ILE A 519 -13.24 -19.52 3.92
CA ILE A 519 -13.15 -18.69 5.12
C ILE A 519 -13.88 -17.37 4.90
N PHE A 520 -14.31 -16.77 6.00
CA PHE A 520 -14.92 -15.44 6.01
C PHE A 520 -14.31 -14.60 7.12
N PHE A 521 -13.95 -13.36 6.80
CA PHE A 521 -13.38 -12.44 7.77
C PHE A 521 -13.85 -11.01 7.52
N GLU A 522 -14.61 -10.48 8.47
CA GLU A 522 -15.15 -9.12 8.47
C GLU A 522 -15.08 -8.53 9.89
N PRO A 523 -13.91 -7.99 10.30
CA PRO A 523 -13.74 -7.37 11.61
C PRO A 523 -14.82 -6.31 11.90
N PRO A 524 -15.32 -6.20 13.15
CA PRO A 524 -14.78 -6.81 14.38
C PRO A 524 -15.20 -8.26 14.62
N ALA A 525 -15.96 -8.89 13.73
CA ALA A 525 -16.31 -10.31 13.86
C ALA A 525 -15.08 -11.22 13.86
N CYS A 526 -15.20 -12.36 14.53
CA CYS A 526 -14.18 -13.38 14.50
C CYS A 526 -14.11 -14.05 13.10
N LEU A 527 -12.91 -14.48 12.70
CA LEU A 527 -12.70 -15.28 11.49
C LEU A 527 -13.58 -16.52 11.54
N ARG A 528 -14.26 -16.83 10.45
CA ARG A 528 -15.09 -18.03 10.34
C ARG A 528 -14.49 -18.97 9.31
N VAL A 529 -14.33 -20.23 9.69
CA VAL A 529 -14.20 -21.31 8.72
C VAL A 529 -15.62 -21.74 8.36
N VAL A 530 -15.97 -21.64 7.08
CA VAL A 530 -17.33 -21.83 6.59
C VAL A 530 -17.70 -23.31 6.64
N GLN A 531 -18.86 -23.59 7.22
CA GLN A 531 -19.42 -24.93 7.40
C GLN A 531 -20.28 -25.30 6.18
N PRO A 532 -19.94 -26.36 5.43
CA PRO A 532 -20.59 -26.67 4.16
C PRO A 532 -22.09 -26.96 4.28
N ASP A 533 -22.53 -27.54 5.40
CA ASP A 533 -23.92 -27.97 5.58
C ASP A 533 -24.83 -26.91 6.23
N LEU A 534 -24.24 -25.90 6.89
CA LEU A 534 -24.97 -24.87 7.66
C LEU A 534 -24.89 -23.49 7.03
N ASP A 535 -23.71 -23.10 6.55
CA ASP A 535 -23.48 -21.73 6.09
C ASP A 535 -24.10 -21.33 4.75
N PRO A 536 -24.59 -22.24 3.86
CA PRO A 536 -25.46 -21.83 2.76
C PRO A 536 -26.67 -21.00 3.24
N ASP A 537 -27.19 -21.30 4.43
CA ASP A 537 -28.35 -20.63 5.05
C ASP A 537 -27.96 -19.49 5.99
N ASN A 538 -26.67 -19.14 6.12
CA ASN A 538 -26.21 -18.11 7.04
C ASN A 538 -26.28 -16.70 6.41
N PRO A 539 -27.30 -15.88 6.73
CA PRO A 539 -27.54 -14.59 6.08
C PRO A 539 -26.48 -13.54 6.39
N THR A 540 -25.60 -13.81 7.34
CA THR A 540 -24.55 -12.89 7.79
C THR A 540 -23.25 -13.04 7.00
N LEU A 541 -23.22 -13.95 6.02
CA LEU A 541 -22.14 -14.11 5.05
C LEU A 541 -22.50 -13.43 3.73
N SER A 542 -21.48 -12.99 2.98
CA SER A 542 -21.69 -12.47 1.63
C SER A 542 -22.33 -13.53 0.73
N ARG A 543 -23.04 -13.09 -0.31
CA ARG A 543 -23.72 -13.99 -1.24
C ARG A 543 -22.72 -14.97 -1.88
N GLU A 544 -21.56 -14.45 -2.28
CA GLU A 544 -20.50 -15.20 -2.93
C GLU A 544 -19.93 -16.28 -1.99
N VAL A 545 -19.77 -15.98 -0.69
CA VAL A 545 -19.30 -16.95 0.30
C VAL A 545 -20.35 -18.02 0.58
N ARG A 546 -21.64 -17.67 0.68
CA ARG A 546 -22.72 -18.66 0.81
C ARG A 546 -22.79 -19.60 -0.38
N GLN A 547 -22.66 -19.06 -1.59
CA GLN A 547 -22.62 -19.85 -2.82
C GLN A 547 -21.39 -20.75 -2.92
N ALA A 548 -20.29 -20.41 -2.24
CA ALA A 548 -19.10 -21.25 -2.18
C ALA A 548 -19.10 -22.20 -0.97
N ALA A 549 -20.04 -22.10 -0.03
CA ALA A 549 -19.98 -22.80 1.25
C ALA A 549 -19.86 -24.31 1.10
N HIS A 550 -20.57 -24.91 0.14
CA HIS A 550 -20.51 -26.36 -0.15
C HIS A 550 -19.15 -26.83 -0.68
N LEU A 551 -18.29 -25.93 -1.16
CA LEU A 551 -16.91 -26.23 -1.56
C LEU A 551 -15.97 -26.38 -0.35
N SER A 552 -16.35 -25.86 0.81
CA SER A 552 -15.51 -25.90 2.01
C SER A 552 -15.32 -27.34 2.51
N ASN A 553 -14.08 -27.82 2.49
CA ASN A 553 -13.68 -29.13 2.97
C ASN A 553 -12.91 -29.02 4.29
N LEU A 554 -13.62 -29.25 5.40
CA LEU A 554 -13.05 -29.17 6.75
C LEU A 554 -12.00 -30.26 7.05
N ALA A 555 -11.98 -31.36 6.28
CA ALA A 555 -11.02 -32.46 6.46
C ALA A 555 -9.58 -32.06 6.08
N THR A 556 -9.41 -30.93 5.40
CA THR A 556 -8.09 -30.34 5.11
C THR A 556 -7.37 -29.82 6.36
N ILE A 557 -8.12 -29.59 7.45
CA ILE A 557 -7.62 -29.14 8.74
C ILE A 557 -7.27 -30.36 9.61
N THR A 558 -6.03 -30.44 10.09
CA THR A 558 -5.61 -31.50 11.03
C THR A 558 -5.14 -30.93 12.37
N GLN A 559 -5.12 -31.76 13.41
CA GLN A 559 -4.68 -31.37 14.77
C GLN A 559 -3.17 -31.47 14.98
N GLU A 560 -2.40 -31.94 13.98
CA GLU A 560 -0.96 -32.06 14.13
C GLU A 560 -0.36 -30.69 14.46
N LYS A 561 0.38 -30.63 15.56
CA LYS A 561 1.15 -29.43 15.90
C LYS A 561 2.21 -29.27 14.83
N LEU A 562 2.33 -28.07 14.29
CA LEU A 562 3.56 -27.65 13.61
C LEU A 562 4.73 -27.88 14.57
N ASN A 563 5.53 -28.91 14.29
CA ASN A 563 6.72 -29.26 15.06
C ASN A 563 7.86 -28.23 14.90
N GLN A 564 7.64 -27.16 14.12
CA GLN A 564 8.59 -26.09 13.93
C GLN A 564 7.93 -24.75 14.26
N ALA A 565 8.62 -23.96 15.08
CA ALA A 565 8.31 -22.55 15.27
C ALA A 565 8.71 -21.82 13.98
N ASN A 566 7.77 -21.71 13.03
CA ASN A 566 7.97 -20.91 11.81
C ASN A 566 8.22 -19.45 12.23
N GLN A 567 9.29 -18.84 11.72
CA GLN A 567 9.63 -17.44 12.03
C GLN A 567 8.78 -16.51 11.16
N PHE A 568 7.49 -16.39 11.50
CA PHE A 568 6.57 -15.49 10.82
C PHE A 568 6.76 -14.05 11.33
N PRO A 569 6.83 -13.01 10.45
CA PRO A 569 7.17 -11.64 10.83
C PRO A 569 6.05 -10.94 11.61
N ILE A 570 4.85 -11.51 11.59
CA ILE A 570 3.81 -11.16 12.55
C ILE A 570 3.99 -12.07 13.76
N GLN A 571 4.19 -11.47 14.93
CA GLN A 571 4.13 -12.21 16.18
C GLN A 571 2.72 -12.76 16.37
N ILE A 572 2.56 -14.07 16.19
CA ILE A 572 1.30 -14.77 16.44
C ILE A 572 1.25 -15.12 17.92
N ARG A 573 0.26 -14.59 18.63
CA ARG A 573 0.00 -14.99 20.01
C ARG A 573 -0.39 -16.47 20.05
N THR A 574 0.25 -17.24 20.92
CA THR A 574 -0.12 -18.65 21.14
C THR A 574 -1.46 -18.75 21.87
N GLU A 575 -1.70 -17.83 22.79
CA GLU A 575 -2.95 -17.68 23.54
C GLU A 575 -3.33 -16.20 23.64
N ALA A 576 -4.63 -15.92 23.69
CA ALA A 576 -5.14 -14.59 23.98
C ALA A 576 -6.35 -14.68 24.91
N GLN A 577 -6.42 -13.77 25.88
CA GLN A 577 -7.59 -13.59 26.73
C GLN A 577 -8.61 -12.71 25.98
N ALA A 578 -9.23 -13.28 24.95
CA ALA A 578 -10.18 -12.59 24.09
C ALA A 578 -11.22 -13.57 23.56
N TRP A 579 -12.43 -13.09 23.30
CA TRP A 579 -13.55 -13.88 22.80
C TRP A 579 -13.18 -14.66 21.53
N CYS A 580 -12.58 -14.00 20.53
CA CYS A 580 -12.23 -14.67 19.28
C CYS A 580 -11.25 -15.83 19.47
N TYR A 581 -10.34 -15.78 20.44
CA TYR A 581 -9.47 -16.93 20.74
C TYR A 581 -10.29 -18.12 21.25
N ALA A 582 -11.18 -17.89 22.22
CA ALA A 582 -12.07 -18.93 22.72
C ALA A 582 -13.00 -19.47 21.62
N TYR A 583 -13.57 -18.60 20.79
CA TYR A 583 -14.40 -18.99 19.66
C TYR A 583 -13.63 -19.86 18.65
N GLN A 584 -12.40 -19.48 18.23
CA GLN A 584 -11.62 -20.29 17.30
C GLN A 584 -11.29 -21.68 17.87
N LYS A 585 -10.95 -21.75 19.16
CA LYS A 585 -10.69 -23.02 19.84
C LYS A 585 -11.95 -23.87 20.02
N ALA A 586 -13.06 -23.24 20.37
CA ALA A 586 -14.37 -23.87 20.49
C ALA A 586 -14.84 -24.44 19.15
N ASP A 587 -14.82 -23.67 18.06
CA ASP A 587 -15.24 -24.15 16.74
C ASP A 587 -14.32 -25.24 16.18
N LEU A 588 -13.02 -25.18 16.50
CA LEU A 588 -12.11 -26.29 16.21
C LEU A 588 -12.45 -27.55 17.03
N ALA A 589 -12.69 -27.44 18.34
CA ALA A 589 -13.07 -28.57 19.18
C ALA A 589 -14.40 -29.21 18.74
N ARG A 590 -15.36 -28.37 18.34
CA ARG A 590 -16.65 -28.74 17.75
C ARG A 590 -16.48 -29.59 16.50
N GLN A 591 -15.58 -29.21 15.59
CA GLN A 591 -15.28 -29.99 14.37
C GLN A 591 -14.84 -31.43 14.68
N PHE A 592 -14.22 -31.67 15.84
CA PHE A 592 -13.78 -33.00 16.28
C PHE A 592 -14.71 -33.65 17.32
N GLY A 593 -15.93 -33.12 17.50
CA GLY A 593 -16.92 -33.69 18.42
C GLY A 593 -16.57 -33.60 19.91
N ARG A 594 -15.65 -32.70 20.30
CA ARG A 594 -15.20 -32.53 21.70
C ARG A 594 -16.08 -31.52 22.44
N TRP A 595 -17.33 -31.88 22.69
CA TRP A 595 -18.38 -30.95 23.16
C TRP A 595 -18.11 -30.35 24.55
N GLU A 596 -17.52 -31.11 25.47
CA GLU A 596 -17.13 -30.60 26.80
C GLU A 596 -16.05 -29.51 26.70
N GLU A 597 -15.12 -29.66 25.75
CA GLU A 597 -14.08 -28.67 25.49
C GLU A 597 -14.67 -27.36 24.96
N VAL A 598 -15.69 -27.44 24.09
CA VAL A 598 -16.42 -26.28 23.55
C VAL A 598 -16.99 -25.41 24.69
N ILE A 599 -17.75 -26.00 25.61
CA ILE A 599 -18.30 -25.28 26.78
C ILE A 599 -17.17 -24.81 27.73
N GLY A 600 -16.08 -25.56 27.83
CA GLY A 600 -14.90 -25.15 28.58
C GLY A 600 -14.31 -23.83 28.10
N TRP A 601 -14.21 -23.63 26.78
CA TRP A 601 -13.74 -22.38 26.18
C TRP A 601 -14.68 -21.20 26.44
N GLU A 602 -16.00 -21.44 26.41
CA GLU A 602 -16.98 -20.41 26.77
C GLU A 602 -16.81 -19.90 28.20
N LYS A 603 -16.70 -20.84 29.16
CA LYS A 603 -16.51 -20.52 30.58
C LYS A 603 -15.22 -19.72 30.80
N ARG A 604 -14.18 -19.94 29.99
CA ARG A 604 -12.96 -19.12 30.03
C ARG A 604 -13.21 -17.72 29.48
N ALA A 605 -13.89 -17.59 28.34
CA ALA A 605 -14.22 -16.28 27.76
C ALA A 605 -15.07 -15.42 28.69
N GLN A 606 -16.05 -16.02 29.38
CA GLN A 606 -16.86 -15.33 30.40
C GLN A 606 -16.01 -14.78 31.55
N LYS A 607 -14.92 -15.46 31.94
CA LYS A 607 -13.98 -14.96 32.95
C LYS A 607 -13.11 -13.80 32.45
N TRP A 608 -12.99 -13.64 31.13
CA TRP A 608 -12.25 -12.53 30.51
C TRP A 608 -13.11 -11.30 30.29
N ASP A 609 -14.40 -11.35 30.65
CA ASP A 609 -15.38 -10.26 30.46
C ASP A 609 -15.46 -9.79 29.00
N ASP A 610 -15.28 -10.73 28.06
CA ASP A 610 -15.37 -10.49 26.62
C ASP A 610 -16.49 -11.35 26.02
N SER A 611 -17.11 -10.85 24.95
CA SER A 611 -18.34 -11.41 24.42
C SER A 611 -18.39 -11.40 22.88
N PRO A 612 -19.26 -12.22 22.26
CA PRO A 612 -19.32 -12.31 20.82
C PRO A 612 -19.75 -11.00 20.14
N ASN A 613 -19.04 -10.64 19.07
CA ASN A 613 -19.34 -9.48 18.23
C ASN A 613 -20.54 -9.75 17.31
N ARG A 614 -20.85 -11.01 17.02
CA ARG A 614 -22.03 -11.42 16.25
C ARG A 614 -22.82 -12.53 16.94
N ALA A 615 -24.11 -12.60 16.63
CA ALA A 615 -24.99 -13.62 17.16
C ALA A 615 -24.58 -15.04 16.68
N ASP A 616 -24.15 -15.20 15.42
CA ASP A 616 -23.77 -16.48 14.83
C ASP A 616 -22.46 -17.07 15.38
N GLU A 617 -21.65 -16.29 16.10
CA GLU A 617 -20.48 -16.78 16.85
C GLU A 617 -20.87 -17.64 18.07
N ARG A 618 -22.15 -17.63 18.47
CA ARG A 618 -22.67 -18.48 19.56
C ARG A 618 -22.98 -19.91 19.12
N LEU A 619 -22.93 -20.18 17.81
CA LEU A 619 -23.36 -21.46 17.22
C LEU A 619 -22.62 -22.69 17.78
N PRO A 620 -21.28 -22.68 17.98
CA PRO A 620 -20.59 -23.84 18.57
C PRO A 620 -21.15 -24.24 19.93
N PHE A 621 -21.49 -23.26 20.76
CA PHE A 621 -21.97 -23.48 22.13
C PHE A 621 -23.43 -23.97 22.15
N LEU A 622 -24.27 -23.49 21.23
CA LEU A 622 -25.62 -24.03 21.00
C LEU A 622 -25.56 -25.53 20.66
N GLN A 623 -24.66 -25.90 19.74
CA GLN A 623 -24.49 -27.31 19.37
C GLN A 623 -23.95 -28.13 20.55
N ALA A 624 -22.95 -27.62 21.26
CA ALA A 624 -22.38 -28.32 22.42
C ALA A 624 -23.40 -28.55 23.56
N ASP A 625 -24.23 -27.56 23.89
CA ASP A 625 -25.29 -27.75 24.89
C ASP A 625 -26.27 -28.85 24.47
N SER A 626 -26.61 -28.90 23.18
CA SER A 626 -27.52 -29.93 22.64
C SER A 626 -26.90 -31.33 22.69
N PHE A 627 -25.63 -31.49 22.30
CA PHE A 627 -24.93 -32.79 22.37
C PHE A 627 -24.67 -33.26 23.80
N LEU A 628 -24.54 -32.34 24.76
CA LEU A 628 -24.38 -32.64 26.19
C LEU A 628 -25.72 -32.84 26.92
N GLY A 629 -26.86 -32.71 26.23
CA GLY A 629 -28.20 -32.86 26.81
C GLY A 629 -28.70 -31.65 27.61
N ASN A 630 -28.01 -30.52 27.57
CA ASN A 630 -28.39 -29.26 28.22
C ASN A 630 -29.45 -28.50 27.38
N TRP A 631 -30.56 -29.15 27.07
CA TRP A 631 -31.57 -28.64 26.13
C TRP A 631 -32.16 -27.28 26.53
N SER A 632 -32.37 -27.03 27.83
CA SER A 632 -32.87 -25.74 28.33
C SER A 632 -31.92 -24.57 27.98
N GLN A 633 -30.61 -24.81 28.04
CA GLN A 633 -29.59 -23.81 27.70
C GLN A 633 -29.51 -23.61 26.18
N ALA A 634 -29.64 -24.69 25.39
CA ALA A 634 -29.71 -24.61 23.93
C ALA A 634 -30.90 -23.74 23.46
N VAL A 635 -32.09 -23.93 24.06
CA VAL A 635 -33.26 -23.10 23.77
C VAL A 635 -33.02 -21.64 24.17
N LYS A 636 -32.46 -21.40 25.36
CA LYS A 636 -32.14 -20.04 25.84
C LYS A 636 -31.22 -19.30 24.86
N ARG A 637 -30.15 -19.95 24.39
CA ARG A 637 -29.22 -19.37 23.40
C ARG A 637 -29.88 -19.08 22.08
N THR A 638 -30.76 -19.97 21.62
CA THR A 638 -31.52 -19.75 20.38
C THR A 638 -32.37 -18.49 20.47
N LYS A 639 -33.04 -18.27 21.61
CA LYS A 639 -33.79 -17.03 21.89
C LYS A 639 -32.87 -15.80 21.90
N GLU A 640 -31.72 -15.87 22.55
CA GLU A 640 -30.74 -14.78 22.58
C GLU A 640 -30.25 -14.42 21.18
N MET A 641 -29.88 -15.43 20.37
CA MET A 641 -29.40 -15.23 19.00
C MET A 641 -30.45 -14.55 18.10
N ILE A 642 -31.71 -14.98 18.17
CA ILE A 642 -32.81 -14.36 17.42
C ILE A 642 -33.15 -12.97 17.93
N THR A 643 -33.04 -12.73 19.23
CA THR A 643 -33.27 -11.40 19.82
C THR A 643 -32.23 -10.40 19.32
N ILE A 644 -30.96 -10.83 19.22
CA ILE A 644 -29.87 -10.00 18.69
C ILE A 644 -30.01 -9.83 17.18
N ASN A 645 -30.29 -10.92 16.45
CA ASN A 645 -30.42 -10.88 14.99
C ASN A 645 -31.48 -11.88 14.49
N ALA A 646 -32.68 -11.38 14.24
CA ALA A 646 -33.80 -12.18 13.75
C ALA A 646 -33.57 -12.75 12.34
N THR A 647 -32.62 -12.23 11.56
CA THR A 647 -32.33 -12.79 10.22
C THR A 647 -31.77 -14.20 10.30
N LEU A 648 -31.17 -14.62 11.43
CA LEU A 648 -30.57 -15.94 11.63
C LEU A 648 -31.56 -17.11 11.66
N ARG A 649 -32.88 -16.87 11.55
CA ARG A 649 -33.89 -17.95 11.57
C ARG A 649 -33.58 -19.10 10.61
N PRO A 650 -33.27 -18.89 9.32
CA PRO A 650 -33.01 -20.00 8.38
C PRO A 650 -31.84 -20.87 8.84
N LEU A 651 -30.72 -20.25 9.22
CA LEU A 651 -29.56 -20.94 9.79
C LEU A 651 -29.94 -21.75 11.03
N LEU A 652 -30.67 -21.15 11.97
CA LEU A 652 -31.05 -21.83 13.21
C LEU A 652 -32.03 -22.98 12.97
N CYS A 653 -32.96 -22.85 12.02
CA CYS A 653 -33.83 -23.95 11.60
C CYS A 653 -33.00 -25.13 11.10
N ARG A 654 -32.04 -24.87 10.21
CA ARG A 654 -31.13 -25.89 9.69
C ARG A 654 -30.33 -26.57 10.80
N VAL A 655 -29.79 -25.79 11.74
CA VAL A 655 -29.04 -26.28 12.89
C VAL A 655 -29.89 -27.20 13.76
N TRP A 656 -31.10 -26.79 14.13
CA TRP A 656 -31.98 -27.60 14.96
C TRP A 656 -32.45 -28.87 14.26
N SER A 657 -32.61 -28.82 12.93
CA SER A 657 -32.88 -30.01 12.12
C SER A 657 -31.76 -31.03 12.17
N GLU A 658 -30.51 -30.58 12.01
CA GLU A 658 -29.34 -31.45 12.13
C GLU A 658 -29.19 -32.00 13.54
N LEU A 659 -29.45 -31.19 14.57
CA LEU A 659 -29.42 -31.64 15.96
C LEU A 659 -30.47 -32.71 16.26
N ALA A 660 -31.69 -32.60 15.70
CA ALA A 660 -32.72 -33.61 15.85
C ALA A 660 -32.28 -34.98 15.30
N GLN A 661 -31.52 -34.97 14.20
CA GLN A 661 -31.00 -36.18 13.55
C GLN A 661 -29.76 -36.76 14.23
N GLN A 662 -28.88 -35.90 14.75
CA GLN A 662 -27.55 -36.30 15.25
C GLN A 662 -27.51 -36.59 16.76
N THR A 663 -28.50 -36.15 17.53
CA THR A 663 -28.57 -36.35 18.98
C THR A 663 -29.48 -37.52 19.36
N ARG A 664 -29.25 -38.10 20.55
CA ARG A 664 -30.08 -39.21 21.06
C ARG A 664 -31.47 -38.72 21.46
N PRO A 665 -32.55 -39.44 21.14
CA PRO A 665 -33.90 -39.10 21.59
C PRO A 665 -34.04 -39.05 23.12
N SER A 666 -34.64 -37.99 23.63
CA SER A 666 -35.05 -37.85 25.03
C SER A 666 -36.30 -36.96 25.14
N PRO A 667 -37.10 -37.06 26.23
CA PRO A 667 -38.25 -36.19 26.44
C PRO A 667 -37.89 -34.69 26.45
N GLU A 668 -36.74 -34.35 27.02
CA GLU A 668 -36.23 -32.99 27.10
C GLU A 668 -35.86 -32.45 25.70
N ARG A 669 -35.31 -33.32 24.84
CA ARG A 669 -35.04 -32.99 23.44
C ARG A 669 -36.33 -32.65 22.70
N GLU A 670 -37.34 -33.51 22.78
CA GLU A 670 -38.60 -33.31 22.07
C GLU A 670 -39.33 -32.03 22.53
N ALA A 671 -39.29 -31.74 23.83
CA ALA A 671 -39.81 -30.50 24.38
C ALA A 671 -39.08 -29.27 23.82
N ALA A 672 -37.74 -29.32 23.76
CA ALA A 672 -36.93 -28.24 23.20
C ALA A 672 -37.16 -28.05 21.69
N LEU A 673 -37.26 -29.13 20.91
CA LEU A 673 -37.56 -29.08 19.47
C LEU A 673 -38.91 -28.42 19.22
N LYS A 674 -39.94 -28.79 19.99
CA LYS A 674 -41.27 -28.18 19.88
C LYS A 674 -41.25 -26.69 20.24
N GLU A 675 -40.56 -26.32 21.31
CA GLU A 675 -40.44 -24.92 21.72
C GLU A 675 -39.71 -24.08 20.67
N VAL A 676 -38.63 -24.61 20.11
CA VAL A 676 -37.85 -23.93 19.07
C VAL A 676 -38.60 -23.84 17.76
N SER A 677 -39.35 -24.88 17.38
CA SER A 677 -40.20 -24.84 16.19
C SER A 677 -41.20 -23.68 16.25
N LEU A 678 -41.84 -23.48 17.42
CA LEU A 678 -42.73 -22.35 17.65
C LEU A 678 -42.01 -21.00 17.61
N LEU A 679 -40.79 -20.94 18.16
CA LEU A 679 -39.96 -19.72 18.20
C LEU A 679 -39.47 -19.29 16.81
N LEU A 680 -38.99 -20.25 16.01
CA LEU A 680 -38.37 -20.00 14.72
C LEU A 680 -39.37 -20.00 13.55
N GLN A 681 -40.58 -20.54 13.77
CA GLN A 681 -41.62 -20.72 12.75
C GLN A 681 -41.17 -21.62 11.59
N CYS A 682 -40.49 -22.71 11.93
CA CYS A 682 -40.06 -23.76 11.01
C CYS A 682 -40.21 -25.13 11.67
N GLU A 683 -40.32 -26.17 10.86
CA GLU A 683 -40.20 -27.55 11.34
C GLU A 683 -38.71 -27.92 11.36
N PRO A 684 -38.06 -28.03 12.53
CA PRO A 684 -36.72 -28.56 12.65
C PRO A 684 -36.70 -30.05 12.30
#